data_AF-A0A8H3HXA3-F1
#
_entry.id   AF-A0A8H3HXA3-F1
#
_cell.length_a   1.000
_cell.length_b   1.000
_cell.length_c   1.000
_cell.angle_alpha   90.00
_cell.angle_beta   90.00
_cell.angle_gamma   90.00
#
_symmetry.space_group_name_H-M   'P 1'
#
loop_
_entity.id
_entity.type
_entity.pdbx_description
1 polymer ?
#
loop_
_entity_poly.entity_id
_entity_poly.type
_entity_poly.pdbx_seq_one_letter_code
_entity_poly.pdbx_strand_id
1 'polypeptide(L)'
;MAEHPVEMDIVFVGGGTTACVTAGRLAAANPELNILLIEQGPNNLNEPSVVTPGLFLTHLAPDSKTTLFWKSSKSPATGNRESMIATGGQLGGGSSINFMMYSRGAASDYDDWKTPGWGSKDLIPLLQKIETYHIAPGRENHGYEGPINVSYADYYAQVAKEYLDVCTSMGIPRLEDIMDLRTGHGCARLAKYIHPITGRREDAAHRYIHTQSHNRRLHIMTKTLVTRVLFEGNRAIGVEVIGNKNQDPDADQTPRKIIARKLVVVSAGALGSAIILQRSGVGEADRLSKLGVDIVVDLPVGANYEDHSSCIIPYHVPNDTETIDPVLDQDKQVLETYLAQFAHGKGFLTTNVNDAGSRLRPTPDELKEIGPAFNELWKRHYEPAPDKAVFVQTIINGFLGPRTVIPPNSRFMMVANILAYPASRGRIYINSTNPYAPPDFHAGFLEDRADVEAHLWMYKKSREILRRMPSYRGEFAPMHPRFPAGSKAGCVFLEKAHPLDIEDLIYTEEDNAALEDWARERSDTTWHSIGTIRMAPREAGGCVDARLNVYETIQLKVVDLSILPSNVGANTYSTALLIGEKAALLIAEDLGLNHQFTHLRPSDFDAWNTGGWGSDDLIPLLKKFENYHIAPGRATHGYTGPINISHSGDYATVAKEYLDACAQTGIPMVEDLMDLHTGYGCSRIAKYVDPSTGYRQDAAHQYIHSQSGNKSLRVTAKTLVTRILFDGTKAVGVGVVGNKKQDPNADQALKTILARRLVVVSAGTVGSALVLQRSGVGASSRISKCGIDTVVDLPGVGANYEDHCACTMVYHIADDVETLDPVFAGDPSAIQRGLSQFKGTKGGLLGNGIDAGSRLRPRHEELQKMGSHFNEVWKQCYESTPEKIVTSGFIGSQPFLHSGLISPESRFMTTINFALYVSTPEVDVYYEILFRPIPNEPLSRGHVYLTSADPYSSPDFHTGFLEAQADVDVHVWGYKKSRELARRMPSYRGEFAPMHPKFPETSAAACVRLDGHLPSGTQDILYTHEDDQAIEEYVRQHVGVGVHPIGTVRMAPREAGGCVDARLNVHGTHCLKVADLSIIPGNVGGNTCSTALLVGEKAAILIAEDLGLTLP
;
A
#
# COMPACT_ATOMS: atom_id res chain seq x y z
N MET A 1 -33.66 0.53 33.15
CA MET A 1 -32.24 0.31 33.47
C MET A 1 -31.40 0.94 32.36
N ALA A 2 -30.76 2.08 32.61
CA ALA A 2 -29.58 2.59 31.88
C ALA A 2 -29.14 3.94 32.48
N GLU A 3 -28.48 3.92 33.65
CA GLU A 3 -27.80 5.11 34.22
C GLU A 3 -26.29 5.12 33.89
N HIS A 4 -25.79 4.16 33.10
CA HIS A 4 -24.38 4.07 32.73
C HIS A 4 -24.16 4.44 31.24
N PRO A 5 -23.14 5.27 30.93
CA PRO A 5 -22.80 5.61 29.55
C PRO A 5 -22.35 4.37 28.76
N VAL A 6 -22.64 4.36 27.46
CA VAL A 6 -22.13 3.32 26.54
C VAL A 6 -20.68 3.66 26.19
N GLU A 7 -19.75 2.76 26.49
CA GLU A 7 -18.33 2.94 26.20
C GLU A 7 -17.90 2.18 24.94
N MET A 8 -17.17 2.86 24.06
CA MET A 8 -16.59 2.34 22.83
C MET A 8 -15.10 2.69 22.78
N ASP A 9 -14.28 1.96 22.02
CA ASP A 9 -12.90 2.37 21.78
C ASP A 9 -12.84 3.53 20.78
N ILE A 10 -13.59 3.42 19.69
CA ILE A 10 -13.66 4.41 18.62
C ILE A 10 -15.12 4.72 18.29
N VAL A 11 -15.46 6.00 18.18
CA VAL A 11 -16.78 6.46 17.75
C VAL A 11 -16.67 7.27 16.48
N PHE A 12 -17.35 6.83 15.42
CA PHE A 12 -17.52 7.56 14.16
C PHE A 12 -18.84 8.34 14.16
N VAL A 13 -18.73 9.64 13.91
CA VAL A 13 -19.85 10.57 13.76
C VAL A 13 -20.17 10.73 12.29
N GLY A 14 -21.21 10.05 11.81
CA GLY A 14 -21.55 9.94 10.39
C GLY A 14 -21.15 8.58 9.83
N GLY A 15 -22.07 7.95 9.09
CA GLY A 15 -21.88 6.66 8.44
C GLY A 15 -21.61 6.78 6.94
N GLY A 16 -20.91 7.85 6.52
CA GLY A 16 -20.58 8.10 5.11
C GLY A 16 -19.49 7.18 4.57
N THR A 17 -19.16 7.32 3.29
CA THR A 17 -18.14 6.52 2.58
C THR A 17 -16.83 6.38 3.36
N THR A 18 -16.25 7.50 3.80
CA THR A 18 -14.95 7.51 4.49
C THR A 18 -15.02 6.78 5.83
N ALA A 19 -16.10 6.95 6.59
CA ALA A 19 -16.33 6.22 7.83
C ALA A 19 -16.47 4.72 7.60
N CYS A 20 -17.24 4.30 6.59
CA CYS A 20 -17.41 2.89 6.26
C CYS A 20 -16.07 2.22 5.94
N VAL A 21 -15.25 2.85 5.09
CA VAL A 21 -13.92 2.34 4.73
C VAL A 21 -13.03 2.28 5.97
N THR A 22 -12.89 3.39 6.69
CA THR A 22 -11.99 3.51 7.84
C THR A 22 -12.34 2.51 8.94
N ALA A 23 -13.61 2.50 9.37
CA ALA A 23 -14.07 1.63 10.43
C ALA A 23 -14.02 0.17 10.02
N GLY A 24 -14.41 -0.17 8.78
CA GLY A 24 -14.34 -1.53 8.27
C GLY A 24 -12.90 -2.06 8.25
N ARG A 25 -11.95 -1.24 7.79
CA ARG A 25 -10.52 -1.59 7.78
C ARG A 25 -9.98 -1.80 9.20
N LEU A 26 -10.24 -0.88 10.13
CA LEU A 26 -9.80 -0.99 11.53
C LEU A 26 -10.41 -2.20 12.24
N ALA A 27 -11.70 -2.46 12.03
CA ALA A 27 -12.40 -3.61 12.60
C ALA A 27 -11.81 -4.94 12.10
N ALA A 28 -11.46 -5.02 10.81
CA ALA A 28 -10.86 -6.21 10.22
C ALA A 28 -9.44 -6.47 10.76
N ALA A 29 -8.65 -5.42 10.96
CA ALA A 29 -7.28 -5.52 11.45
C ALA A 29 -7.16 -5.68 12.97
N ASN A 30 -8.20 -5.33 13.72
CA ASN A 30 -8.22 -5.65 15.15
C ASN A 30 -9.65 -5.94 15.61
N PRO A 31 -10.06 -7.22 15.60
CA PRO A 31 -11.38 -7.64 16.06
C PRO A 31 -11.66 -7.32 17.53
N GLU A 32 -10.65 -6.95 18.33
CA GLU A 32 -10.85 -6.57 19.73
C GLU A 32 -11.30 -5.10 19.91
N LEU A 33 -11.15 -4.25 18.90
CA LEU A 33 -11.62 -2.86 18.97
C LEU A 33 -13.15 -2.81 18.96
N ASN A 34 -13.73 -2.14 19.96
CA ASN A 34 -15.15 -1.79 19.98
C ASN A 34 -15.35 -0.49 19.21
N ILE A 35 -15.91 -0.60 18.00
CA ILE A 35 -16.08 0.52 17.08
C ILE A 35 -17.57 0.77 16.90
N LEU A 36 -18.01 2.02 17.03
CA LEU A 36 -19.39 2.42 16.78
C LEU A 36 -19.48 3.43 15.63
N LEU A 37 -20.32 3.16 14.64
CA LEU A 37 -20.72 4.11 13.61
C LEU A 37 -22.11 4.64 13.93
N ILE A 38 -22.24 5.96 14.06
CA ILE A 38 -23.51 6.64 14.32
C ILE A 38 -23.94 7.36 13.04
N GLU A 39 -25.13 7.04 12.56
CA GLU A 39 -25.71 7.59 11.33
C GLU A 39 -27.10 8.16 11.59
N GLN A 40 -27.35 9.37 11.10
CA GLN A 40 -28.62 10.06 11.30
C GLN A 40 -29.75 9.50 10.45
N GLY A 41 -29.42 8.90 9.31
CA GLY A 41 -30.34 8.25 8.40
C GLY A 41 -30.56 6.76 8.65
N PRO A 42 -31.33 6.08 7.78
CA PRO A 42 -31.56 4.64 7.87
C PRO A 42 -30.32 3.80 7.50
N ASN A 43 -30.39 2.51 7.81
CA ASN A 43 -29.47 1.48 7.28
C ASN A 43 -29.78 1.24 5.79
N ASN A 44 -28.78 0.85 5.00
CA ASN A 44 -28.91 0.63 3.56
C ASN A 44 -28.86 -0.87 3.14
N LEU A 45 -28.70 -1.80 4.08
CA LEU A 45 -28.50 -3.23 3.79
C LEU A 45 -29.65 -3.80 2.95
N ASN A 46 -29.34 -4.20 1.70
CA ASN A 46 -30.27 -4.79 0.74
C ASN A 46 -31.49 -3.92 0.37
N GLU A 47 -31.41 -2.61 0.58
CA GLU A 47 -32.50 -1.70 0.18
C GLU A 47 -32.60 -1.61 -1.36
N PRO A 48 -33.76 -1.92 -1.98
CA PRO A 48 -33.90 -1.99 -3.43
C PRO A 48 -33.54 -0.71 -4.18
N SER A 49 -33.89 0.46 -3.61
CA SER A 49 -33.55 1.77 -4.19
C SER A 49 -32.04 2.06 -4.19
N VAL A 50 -31.29 1.42 -3.28
CA VAL A 50 -29.83 1.53 -3.18
C VAL A 50 -29.16 0.55 -4.13
N VAL A 51 -29.46 -0.75 -4.00
CA VAL A 51 -28.71 -1.80 -4.72
C VAL A 51 -28.98 -1.82 -6.23
N THR A 52 -30.07 -1.21 -6.69
CA THR A 52 -30.49 -1.15 -8.10
C THR A 52 -30.01 0.17 -8.73
N PRO A 53 -28.98 0.16 -9.60
CA PRO A 53 -28.41 1.38 -10.18
C PRO A 53 -29.43 2.33 -10.80
N GLY A 54 -30.35 1.81 -11.64
CA GLY A 54 -31.32 2.62 -12.38
C GLY A 54 -32.35 3.36 -11.52
N LEU A 55 -32.42 3.10 -10.21
CA LEU A 55 -33.35 3.76 -9.29
C LEU A 55 -32.72 4.95 -8.53
N PHE A 56 -31.48 5.33 -8.84
CA PHE A 56 -30.73 6.35 -8.10
C PHE A 56 -31.47 7.70 -7.92
N LEU A 57 -32.26 8.14 -8.92
CA LEU A 57 -33.01 9.40 -8.84
C LEU A 57 -34.14 9.38 -7.80
N THR A 58 -34.61 8.22 -7.35
CA THR A 58 -35.65 8.12 -6.32
C THR A 58 -35.20 8.75 -5.00
N HIS A 59 -33.88 8.79 -4.73
CA HIS A 59 -33.32 9.42 -3.55
C HIS A 59 -33.46 10.95 -3.53
N LEU A 60 -33.70 11.60 -4.68
CA LEU A 60 -33.89 13.04 -4.79
C LEU A 60 -35.37 13.47 -4.72
N ALA A 61 -36.29 12.53 -4.49
CA ALA A 61 -37.70 12.87 -4.29
C ALA A 61 -37.86 13.83 -3.09
N PRO A 62 -38.81 14.79 -3.14
CA PRO A 62 -38.97 15.79 -2.07
C PRO A 62 -39.23 15.21 -0.68
N ASP A 63 -39.81 14.01 -0.59
CA ASP A 63 -40.12 13.28 0.64
C ASP A 63 -39.06 12.21 1.00
N SER A 64 -37.94 12.19 0.29
CA SER A 64 -36.84 11.24 0.54
C SER A 64 -36.28 11.39 1.96
N LYS A 65 -36.20 10.27 2.66
CA LYS A 65 -35.56 10.16 3.98
C LYS A 65 -34.08 9.77 3.92
N THR A 66 -33.53 9.63 2.72
CA THR A 66 -32.17 9.10 2.47
C THR A 66 -31.18 10.16 2.01
N THR A 67 -31.65 11.39 1.86
CA THR A 67 -30.90 12.54 1.36
C THR A 67 -31.07 13.71 2.32
N LEU A 68 -30.00 14.47 2.55
CA LEU A 68 -30.04 15.73 3.27
C LEU A 68 -30.02 16.87 2.26
N PHE A 69 -30.87 17.86 2.50
CA PHE A 69 -31.07 19.00 1.61
C PHE A 69 -30.62 20.28 2.31
N TRP A 70 -29.53 20.87 1.82
CA TRP A 70 -28.89 22.07 2.36
C TRP A 70 -29.23 23.28 1.49
N LYS A 71 -29.95 24.24 2.06
CA LYS A 71 -30.37 25.44 1.35
C LYS A 71 -29.30 26.52 1.45
N SER A 72 -28.77 26.96 0.32
CA SER A 72 -27.87 28.12 0.25
C SER A 72 -28.67 29.42 0.26
N SER A 73 -28.06 30.46 0.82
CA SER A 73 -28.50 31.85 0.69
C SER A 73 -28.55 32.30 -0.76
N LYS A 74 -29.41 33.30 -1.03
CA LYS A 74 -29.53 33.95 -2.35
C LYS A 74 -28.22 34.62 -2.73
N SER A 75 -27.77 34.43 -3.97
CA SER A 75 -26.64 35.16 -4.54
C SER A 75 -27.01 35.78 -5.90
N PRO A 76 -26.68 37.07 -6.15
CA PRO A 76 -26.79 37.66 -7.48
C PRO A 76 -26.01 36.89 -8.55
N ALA A 77 -24.88 36.27 -8.16
CA ALA A 77 -24.04 35.49 -9.06
C ALA A 77 -24.76 34.27 -9.66
N THR A 78 -25.79 33.76 -8.98
CA THR A 78 -26.64 32.64 -9.41
C THR A 78 -28.06 33.08 -9.77
N GLY A 79 -28.25 34.34 -10.18
CA GLY A 79 -29.57 34.87 -10.56
C GLY A 79 -30.53 35.03 -9.37
N ASN A 80 -30.00 35.29 -8.17
CA ASN A 80 -30.74 35.42 -6.91
C ASN A 80 -31.49 34.16 -6.46
N ARG A 81 -31.03 32.97 -6.89
CA ARG A 81 -31.59 31.68 -6.48
C ARG A 81 -31.08 31.23 -5.11
N GLU A 82 -31.93 30.48 -4.41
CA GLU A 82 -31.53 29.68 -3.24
C GLU A 82 -31.21 28.26 -3.73
N SER A 83 -29.93 27.99 -4.04
CA SER A 83 -29.50 26.67 -4.50
C SER A 83 -29.74 25.61 -3.42
N MET A 84 -30.19 24.44 -3.84
CA MET A 84 -30.42 23.30 -2.97
C MET A 84 -29.33 22.24 -3.19
N ILE A 85 -28.46 22.09 -2.20
CA ILE A 85 -27.35 21.15 -2.26
C ILE A 85 -27.79 19.86 -1.56
N ALA A 86 -27.78 18.73 -2.28
CA ALA A 86 -28.14 17.44 -1.71
C ALA A 86 -26.88 16.66 -1.27
N THR A 87 -26.94 15.96 -0.15
CA THR A 87 -25.89 15.01 0.28
C THR A 87 -26.51 13.71 0.78
N GLY A 88 -25.70 12.65 0.87
CA GLY A 88 -26.15 11.40 1.48
C GLY A 88 -26.67 11.62 2.91
N GLY A 89 -27.80 10.99 3.24
CA GLY A 89 -28.45 11.04 4.55
C GLY A 89 -28.88 9.66 5.02
N GLN A 90 -28.02 8.65 4.80
CA GLN A 90 -28.17 7.26 5.21
C GLN A 90 -26.81 6.56 5.27
N LEU A 91 -26.76 5.33 5.78
CA LEU A 91 -25.52 4.55 5.84
C LEU A 91 -24.92 4.36 4.44
N GLY A 92 -23.59 4.49 4.34
CA GLY A 92 -22.83 4.58 3.09
C GLY A 92 -22.78 5.99 2.49
N GLY A 93 -23.59 6.93 2.99
CA GLY A 93 -23.61 8.32 2.56
C GLY A 93 -23.85 8.47 1.05
N GLY A 94 -23.01 9.29 0.39
CA GLY A 94 -23.10 9.51 -1.05
C GLY A 94 -22.98 8.22 -1.87
N SER A 95 -22.19 7.24 -1.44
CA SER A 95 -22.02 5.99 -2.19
C SER A 95 -23.33 5.20 -2.38
N SER A 96 -24.27 5.33 -1.45
CA SER A 96 -25.59 4.67 -1.51
C SER A 96 -26.58 5.35 -2.44
N ILE A 97 -26.36 6.62 -2.83
CA ILE A 97 -27.34 7.41 -3.59
C ILE A 97 -26.80 8.06 -4.86
N ASN A 98 -25.47 8.11 -5.03
CA ASN A 98 -24.82 8.84 -6.12
C ASN A 98 -25.10 8.24 -7.51
N PHE A 99 -24.60 8.92 -8.54
CA PHE A 99 -24.71 8.49 -9.94
C PHE A 99 -23.78 7.32 -10.30
N MET A 100 -23.01 6.74 -9.38
CA MET A 100 -22.10 5.61 -9.62
C MET A 100 -21.05 5.85 -10.73
N MET A 101 -20.77 7.10 -11.09
CA MET A 101 -19.75 7.43 -12.09
C MET A 101 -18.37 7.14 -11.52
N TYR A 102 -17.61 6.24 -12.17
CA TYR A 102 -16.21 6.03 -11.83
C TYR A 102 -15.37 7.14 -12.44
N SER A 103 -14.68 7.89 -11.58
CA SER A 103 -13.82 9.00 -11.97
C SER A 103 -12.68 9.12 -10.98
N ARG A 104 -11.49 9.48 -11.44
CA ARG A 104 -10.29 9.69 -10.61
C ARG A 104 -9.67 11.05 -10.87
N GLY A 105 -9.16 11.70 -9.83
CA GLY A 105 -8.45 12.98 -9.97
C GLY A 105 -7.18 12.84 -10.80
N ALA A 106 -6.65 13.95 -11.29
CA ALA A 106 -5.33 13.95 -11.90
C ALA A 106 -4.26 13.70 -10.82
N ALA A 107 -3.11 13.15 -11.20
CA ALA A 107 -1.99 12.96 -10.26
C ALA A 107 -1.57 14.30 -9.63
N SER A 108 -1.52 15.36 -10.43
CA SER A 108 -1.19 16.70 -9.95
C SER A 108 -2.20 17.27 -8.94
N ASP A 109 -3.44 16.78 -8.89
CA ASP A 109 -4.41 17.22 -7.88
C ASP A 109 -3.93 16.88 -6.46
N TYR A 110 -3.39 15.68 -6.30
CA TYR A 110 -2.88 15.19 -5.02
C TYR A 110 -1.55 15.87 -4.66
N ASP A 111 -0.68 16.10 -5.65
CA ASP A 111 0.59 16.79 -5.43
C ASP A 111 0.39 18.26 -5.01
N ASP A 112 -0.66 18.91 -5.53
CA ASP A 112 -1.02 20.29 -5.19
C ASP A 112 -1.48 20.49 -3.75
N TRP A 113 -1.91 19.42 -3.07
CA TRP A 113 -2.27 19.48 -1.65
C TRP A 113 -1.09 19.83 -0.76
N LYS A 114 0.16 19.65 -1.24
CA LYS A 114 1.41 20.06 -0.58
C LYS A 114 1.48 19.64 0.90
N THR A 115 0.91 18.47 1.19
CA THR A 115 0.83 17.92 2.54
C THR A 115 1.62 16.61 2.56
N PRO A 116 2.61 16.45 3.47
CA PRO A 116 3.45 15.25 3.52
C PRO A 116 2.62 13.96 3.65
N GLY A 117 2.90 12.97 2.79
CA GLY A 117 2.20 11.69 2.78
C GLY A 117 0.86 11.69 2.04
N TRP A 118 0.52 12.79 1.34
CA TRP A 118 -0.71 12.96 0.56
C TRP A 118 -0.44 13.29 -0.91
N GLY A 119 0.81 13.16 -1.38
CA GLY A 119 1.14 13.33 -2.79
C GLY A 119 0.66 12.15 -3.63
N SER A 120 0.69 12.30 -4.95
CA SER A 120 0.30 11.25 -5.89
C SER A 120 1.04 9.93 -5.65
N LYS A 121 2.35 10.01 -5.37
CA LYS A 121 3.19 8.84 -5.04
C LYS A 121 2.69 8.06 -3.82
N ASP A 122 2.13 8.76 -2.83
CA ASP A 122 1.64 8.14 -1.59
C ASP A 122 0.22 7.57 -1.77
N LEU A 123 -0.60 8.22 -2.61
CA LEU A 123 -2.04 7.96 -2.69
C LEU A 123 -2.43 7.02 -3.83
N ILE A 124 -1.67 6.94 -4.91
CA ILE A 124 -1.93 6.01 -6.02
C ILE A 124 -1.97 4.55 -5.58
N PRO A 125 -1.03 4.06 -4.74
CA PRO A 125 -1.11 2.68 -4.24
C PRO A 125 -2.40 2.40 -3.46
N LEU A 126 -2.94 3.40 -2.75
CA LEU A 126 -4.21 3.26 -2.03
C LEU A 126 -5.40 3.23 -2.99
N LEU A 127 -5.38 4.02 -4.07
CA LEU A 127 -6.38 3.92 -5.13
C LEU A 127 -6.41 2.51 -5.74
N GLN A 128 -5.25 1.91 -5.98
CA GLN A 128 -5.16 0.53 -6.46
C GLN A 128 -5.68 -0.48 -5.42
N LYS A 129 -5.42 -0.26 -4.13
CA LYS A 129 -5.92 -1.14 -3.07
C LYS A 129 -7.45 -1.13 -2.93
N ILE A 130 -8.11 -0.05 -3.33
CA ILE A 130 -9.56 0.13 -3.18
C ILE A 130 -10.35 -0.67 -4.22
N GLU A 131 -9.85 -0.74 -5.44
CA GLU A 131 -10.63 -1.21 -6.57
C GLU A 131 -10.28 -2.62 -7.05
N THR A 132 -11.29 -3.30 -7.58
CA THR A 132 -11.15 -4.39 -8.55
C THR A 132 -11.64 -3.87 -9.90
N TYR A 133 -10.70 -3.62 -10.81
CA TYR A 133 -10.94 -3.05 -12.13
C TYR A 133 -11.18 -4.14 -13.19
N HIS A 134 -12.41 -4.24 -13.70
CA HIS A 134 -12.84 -5.34 -14.57
C HIS A 134 -12.72 -5.06 -16.09
N ILE A 135 -12.25 -3.88 -16.48
CA ILE A 135 -12.29 -3.44 -17.89
C ILE A 135 -11.11 -4.00 -18.68
N ALA A 136 -9.90 -3.90 -18.14
CA ALA A 136 -8.69 -4.40 -18.77
C ALA A 136 -7.67 -4.82 -17.70
N PRO A 137 -6.97 -5.96 -17.86
CA PRO A 137 -5.97 -6.42 -16.90
C PRO A 137 -4.65 -5.63 -17.03
N GLY A 138 -3.90 -5.54 -15.92
CA GLY A 138 -2.52 -5.05 -15.92
C GLY A 138 -2.31 -3.58 -16.30
N ARG A 139 -3.36 -2.74 -16.28
CA ARG A 139 -3.21 -1.30 -16.49
C ARG A 139 -2.46 -0.67 -15.32
N GLU A 140 -1.50 0.19 -15.68
CA GLU A 140 -0.78 1.01 -14.72
C GLU A 140 -1.78 1.82 -13.88
N ASN A 141 -1.51 1.96 -12.58
CA ASN A 141 -2.31 2.74 -11.63
C ASN A 141 -3.71 2.20 -11.31
N HIS A 142 -4.12 1.03 -11.83
CA HIS A 142 -5.38 0.37 -11.45
C HIS A 142 -5.16 -0.78 -10.46
N GLY A 143 -6.23 -1.10 -9.73
CA GLY A 143 -6.32 -2.19 -8.76
C GLY A 143 -7.11 -3.38 -9.28
N TYR A 144 -6.79 -4.58 -8.81
CA TYR A 144 -7.43 -5.83 -9.27
C TYR A 144 -7.90 -6.76 -8.15
N GLU A 145 -7.78 -6.31 -6.89
CA GLU A 145 -8.08 -7.14 -5.70
C GLU A 145 -8.88 -6.36 -4.65
N GLY A 146 -9.10 -5.07 -4.85
CA GLY A 146 -9.76 -4.19 -3.90
C GLY A 146 -11.26 -4.48 -3.77
N PRO A 147 -11.88 -4.14 -2.64
CA PRO A 147 -13.25 -4.52 -2.35
C PRO A 147 -14.29 -3.86 -3.25
N ILE A 148 -14.01 -2.71 -3.88
CA ILE A 148 -14.96 -1.98 -4.73
C ILE A 148 -14.83 -2.43 -6.19
N ASN A 149 -15.88 -2.98 -6.78
CA ASN A 149 -15.85 -3.36 -8.19
C ASN A 149 -16.06 -2.16 -9.12
N VAL A 150 -15.25 -2.08 -10.18
CA VAL A 150 -15.36 -1.08 -11.23
C VAL A 150 -15.53 -1.79 -12.57
N SER A 151 -16.63 -1.51 -13.25
CA SER A 151 -16.95 -2.18 -14.52
C SER A 151 -17.72 -1.27 -15.48
N TYR A 152 -17.88 -1.72 -16.72
CA TYR A 152 -18.96 -1.21 -17.56
C TYR A 152 -20.28 -1.88 -17.16
N ALA A 153 -21.37 -1.10 -17.16
CA ALA A 153 -22.70 -1.68 -17.12
C ALA A 153 -22.94 -2.58 -18.36
N ASP A 154 -23.85 -3.54 -18.19
CA ASP A 154 -24.31 -4.43 -19.27
C ASP A 154 -24.93 -3.61 -20.42
N TYR A 155 -25.69 -2.58 -20.07
CA TYR A 155 -26.28 -1.65 -21.04
C TYR A 155 -25.24 -0.65 -21.59
N TYR A 156 -25.30 -0.38 -22.90
CA TYR A 156 -24.50 0.65 -23.56
C TYR A 156 -25.35 1.47 -24.55
N ALA A 157 -25.72 2.67 -24.12
CA ALA A 157 -26.61 3.56 -24.85
C ALA A 157 -26.09 3.94 -26.25
N GLN A 158 -27.02 4.07 -27.21
CA GLN A 158 -26.71 4.47 -28.57
C GLN A 158 -26.17 5.90 -28.65
N VAL A 159 -26.80 6.84 -27.93
CA VAL A 159 -26.35 8.24 -27.84
C VAL A 159 -24.91 8.38 -27.31
N ALA A 160 -24.47 7.46 -26.45
CA ALA A 160 -23.12 7.46 -25.93
C ALA A 160 -22.08 7.02 -26.97
N LYS A 161 -22.42 6.10 -27.88
CA LYS A 161 -21.56 5.70 -29.01
C LYS A 161 -21.42 6.85 -30.00
N GLU A 162 -22.55 7.44 -30.37
CA GLU A 162 -22.60 8.60 -31.28
C GLU A 162 -21.77 9.77 -30.76
N TYR A 163 -21.87 10.07 -29.46
CA TYR A 163 -21.06 11.11 -28.84
C TYR A 163 -19.56 10.88 -29.01
N LEU A 164 -19.07 9.65 -28.77
CA LEU A 164 -17.64 9.34 -28.92
C LEU A 164 -17.18 9.46 -30.38
N ASP A 165 -18.00 9.02 -31.32
CA ASP A 165 -17.70 9.12 -32.76
C ASP A 165 -17.66 10.59 -33.21
N VAL A 166 -18.60 11.41 -32.75
CA VAL A 166 -18.61 12.86 -33.04
C VAL A 166 -17.42 13.57 -32.39
N CYS A 167 -17.13 13.32 -31.11
CA CYS A 167 -15.94 13.85 -30.44
C CYS A 167 -14.67 13.56 -31.25
N THR A 168 -14.52 12.32 -31.71
CA THR A 168 -13.38 11.90 -32.54
C THR A 168 -13.33 12.67 -33.86
N SER A 169 -14.47 12.83 -34.54
CA SER A 169 -14.55 13.61 -35.79
C SER A 169 -14.21 15.09 -35.62
N MET A 170 -14.42 15.64 -34.42
CA MET A 170 -14.08 17.01 -34.04
C MET A 170 -12.66 17.15 -33.45
N GLY A 171 -11.84 16.11 -33.52
CA GLY A 171 -10.44 16.13 -33.08
C GLY A 171 -10.22 15.93 -31.58
N ILE A 172 -11.25 15.55 -30.82
CA ILE A 172 -11.09 15.14 -29.41
C ILE A 172 -10.64 13.66 -29.40
N PRO A 173 -9.44 13.34 -28.87
CA PRO A 173 -8.91 11.97 -28.93
C PRO A 173 -9.79 10.99 -28.17
N ARG A 174 -10.15 9.88 -28.82
CA ARG A 174 -10.79 8.74 -28.16
C ARG A 174 -9.75 7.86 -27.49
N LEU A 175 -9.89 7.67 -26.18
CA LEU A 175 -8.98 6.90 -25.35
C LEU A 175 -9.69 5.65 -24.81
N GLU A 176 -8.91 4.64 -24.43
CA GLU A 176 -9.48 3.48 -23.74
C GLU A 176 -9.71 3.73 -22.25
N ASP A 177 -8.95 4.66 -21.67
CA ASP A 177 -9.07 5.11 -20.30
C ASP A 177 -8.83 6.62 -20.24
N ILE A 178 -9.76 7.35 -19.64
CA ILE A 178 -9.58 8.77 -19.32
C ILE A 178 -9.49 8.99 -17.81
N MET A 179 -9.41 7.91 -17.02
CA MET A 179 -9.29 7.90 -15.56
C MET A 179 -7.92 7.34 -15.12
N ASP A 180 -6.92 7.45 -15.99
CA ASP A 180 -5.54 6.98 -15.84
C ASP A 180 -4.64 7.87 -14.96
N LEU A 181 -5.22 8.93 -14.36
CA LEU A 181 -4.57 9.98 -13.56
C LEU A 181 -3.70 10.97 -14.35
N ARG A 182 -3.54 10.81 -15.67
CA ARG A 182 -2.61 11.61 -16.48
C ARG A 182 -3.31 12.34 -17.63
N THR A 183 -4.51 11.92 -17.99
CA THR A 183 -5.26 12.46 -19.12
C THR A 183 -5.99 13.75 -18.74
N GLY A 184 -5.57 14.88 -19.33
CA GLY A 184 -6.28 16.16 -19.23
C GLY A 184 -7.25 16.47 -20.37
N HIS A 185 -7.15 15.78 -21.52
CA HIS A 185 -7.98 16.03 -22.70
C HIS A 185 -8.24 14.73 -23.50
N GLY A 186 -9.50 14.37 -23.71
CA GLY A 186 -9.92 13.18 -24.48
C GLY A 186 -11.32 12.69 -24.12
N CYS A 187 -11.88 11.74 -24.89
CA CYS A 187 -13.17 11.11 -24.64
C CYS A 187 -13.07 9.58 -24.52
N ALA A 188 -13.96 8.95 -23.76
CA ALA A 188 -14.01 7.50 -23.61
C ALA A 188 -15.38 6.99 -23.14
N ARG A 189 -15.58 5.67 -23.25
CA ARG A 189 -16.67 4.97 -22.56
C ARG A 189 -16.41 5.01 -21.05
N LEU A 190 -17.42 5.35 -20.25
CA LEU A 190 -17.27 5.53 -18.80
C LEU A 190 -17.57 4.25 -18.02
N ALA A 191 -16.62 3.92 -17.14
CA ALA A 191 -16.77 2.90 -16.11
C ALA A 191 -17.68 3.38 -14.97
N LYS A 192 -18.12 2.44 -14.13
CA LYS A 192 -19.09 2.66 -13.07
C LYS A 192 -18.76 1.85 -11.83
N TYR A 193 -19.23 2.33 -10.67
CA TYR A 193 -19.24 1.59 -9.41
C TYR A 193 -20.40 0.60 -9.38
N ILE A 194 -20.34 -0.39 -10.26
CA ILE A 194 -21.37 -1.40 -10.49
C ILE A 194 -20.68 -2.77 -10.63
N HIS A 195 -21.23 -3.79 -9.98
CA HIS A 195 -20.72 -5.14 -10.04
C HIS A 195 -20.89 -5.72 -11.46
N PRO A 196 -19.84 -6.31 -12.07
CA PRO A 196 -19.88 -6.75 -13.48
C PRO A 196 -20.88 -7.88 -13.74
N ILE A 197 -21.09 -8.76 -12.76
CA ILE A 197 -21.99 -9.92 -12.89
C ILE A 197 -23.41 -9.62 -12.40
N THR A 198 -23.56 -9.09 -11.18
CA THR A 198 -24.89 -8.91 -10.56
C THR A 198 -25.58 -7.63 -11.02
N GLY A 199 -24.85 -6.70 -11.65
CA GLY A 199 -25.37 -5.39 -12.03
C GLY A 199 -25.73 -4.48 -10.86
N ARG A 200 -25.38 -4.85 -9.62
CA ARG A 200 -25.71 -4.09 -8.41
C ARG A 200 -24.72 -2.94 -8.17
N ARG A 201 -25.19 -1.90 -7.50
CA ARG A 201 -24.36 -0.78 -7.00
C ARG A 201 -23.23 -1.27 -6.07
N GLU A 202 -22.07 -0.62 -6.17
CA GLU A 202 -20.92 -0.84 -5.30
C GLU A 202 -20.75 0.32 -4.29
N ASP A 203 -21.51 0.27 -3.19
CA ASP A 203 -21.41 1.25 -2.10
C ASP A 203 -20.47 0.80 -0.97
N ALA A 204 -19.94 1.77 -0.23
CA ALA A 204 -18.93 1.52 0.79
C ALA A 204 -19.47 0.69 1.98
N ALA A 205 -20.75 0.83 2.33
CA ALA A 205 -21.32 0.12 3.47
C ALA A 205 -21.43 -1.39 3.18
N HIS A 206 -21.94 -1.77 2.00
CA HIS A 206 -21.97 -3.18 1.62
C HIS A 206 -20.59 -3.80 1.53
N ARG A 207 -19.57 -3.05 1.10
CA ARG A 207 -18.24 -3.60 0.82
C ARG A 207 -17.31 -3.63 2.03
N TYR A 208 -17.46 -2.70 2.97
CA TYR A 208 -16.58 -2.60 4.14
C TYR A 208 -17.26 -2.92 5.47
N ILE A 209 -18.58 -2.73 5.59
CA ILE A 209 -19.30 -2.87 6.86
C ILE A 209 -20.13 -4.16 6.87
N HIS A 210 -21.05 -4.34 5.92
CA HIS A 210 -21.99 -5.47 5.93
C HIS A 210 -21.31 -6.83 5.66
N THR A 211 -20.18 -6.83 4.95
CA THR A 211 -19.28 -8.00 4.82
C THR A 211 -18.75 -8.51 6.16
N GLN A 212 -18.77 -7.67 7.18
CA GLN A 212 -18.31 -7.98 8.54
C GLN A 212 -19.46 -8.15 9.53
N SER A 213 -20.65 -8.54 9.07
CA SER A 213 -21.81 -8.83 9.93
C SER A 213 -21.55 -9.88 11.03
N HIS A 214 -20.50 -10.69 10.88
CA HIS A 214 -20.03 -11.64 11.89
C HIS A 214 -19.25 -10.96 13.05
N ASN A 215 -18.71 -9.76 12.84
CA ASN A 215 -17.94 -9.03 13.85
C ASN A 215 -18.87 -8.37 14.87
N ARG A 216 -18.89 -8.91 16.09
CA ARG A 216 -19.76 -8.46 17.18
C ARG A 216 -19.31 -7.15 17.86
N ARG A 217 -18.12 -6.64 17.51
CA ARG A 217 -17.54 -5.40 18.07
C ARG A 217 -17.56 -4.23 17.10
N LEU A 218 -18.08 -4.44 15.89
CA LEU A 218 -18.42 -3.39 14.95
C LEU A 218 -19.91 -3.08 15.07
N HIS A 219 -20.24 -1.95 15.68
CA HIS A 219 -21.59 -1.54 15.99
C HIS A 219 -22.07 -0.45 15.04
N ILE A 220 -23.35 -0.51 14.66
CA ILE A 220 -24.01 0.47 13.79
C ILE A 220 -25.24 1.00 14.52
N MET A 221 -25.35 2.32 14.64
CA MET A 221 -26.48 3.00 15.25
C MET A 221 -27.06 4.02 14.26
N THR A 222 -28.12 3.61 13.58
CA THR A 222 -28.82 4.43 12.57
C THR A 222 -29.97 5.25 13.18
N LYS A 223 -30.57 6.16 12.41
CA LYS A 223 -31.69 7.05 12.82
C LYS A 223 -31.37 7.86 14.08
N THR A 224 -30.08 8.18 14.28
CA THR A 224 -29.56 8.79 15.51
C THR A 224 -28.76 10.03 15.16
N LEU A 225 -29.17 11.18 15.69
CA LEU A 225 -28.54 12.46 15.42
C LEU A 225 -27.47 12.76 16.46
N VAL A 226 -26.23 12.95 16.00
CA VAL A 226 -25.15 13.47 16.85
C VAL A 226 -25.31 14.98 16.99
N THR A 227 -25.54 15.46 18.21
CA THR A 227 -25.74 16.89 18.47
C THR A 227 -24.40 17.62 18.51
N ARG A 228 -23.41 17.06 19.22
CA ARG A 228 -22.06 17.60 19.41
C ARG A 228 -21.06 16.55 19.90
N VAL A 229 -19.78 16.83 19.75
CA VAL A 229 -18.65 16.16 20.42
C VAL A 229 -18.56 16.68 21.86
N LEU A 230 -18.22 15.79 22.78
CA LEU A 230 -18.03 16.07 24.20
C LEU A 230 -16.54 16.23 24.51
N PHE A 231 -16.19 17.25 25.29
CA PHE A 231 -14.81 17.57 25.65
C PHE A 231 -14.59 17.63 27.16
N GLU A 232 -13.40 17.22 27.59
CA GLU A 232 -12.79 17.57 28.88
C GLU A 232 -11.53 18.39 28.59
N GLY A 233 -11.58 19.70 28.86
CA GLY A 233 -10.58 20.63 28.32
C GLY A 233 -10.61 20.60 26.79
N ASN A 234 -9.49 20.21 26.17
CA ASN A 234 -9.36 20.04 24.72
C ASN A 234 -9.36 18.56 24.26
N ARG A 235 -9.60 17.61 25.17
CA ARG A 235 -9.66 16.19 24.85
C ARG A 235 -11.10 15.79 24.51
N ALA A 236 -11.31 15.24 23.31
CA ALA A 236 -12.59 14.64 22.95
C ALA A 236 -12.77 13.33 23.72
N ILE A 237 -13.86 13.24 24.49
CA ILE A 237 -14.17 12.08 25.35
C ILE A 237 -15.36 11.25 24.83
N GLY A 238 -16.05 11.73 23.80
CA GLY A 238 -17.25 11.07 23.30
C GLY A 238 -18.16 12.01 22.55
N VAL A 239 -19.42 11.63 22.43
CA VAL A 239 -20.45 12.37 21.69
C VAL A 239 -21.78 12.37 22.43
N GLU A 240 -22.58 13.40 22.18
CA GLU A 240 -23.97 13.48 22.61
C GLU A 240 -24.90 13.17 21.45
N VAL A 241 -25.91 12.34 21.70
CA VAL A 241 -26.87 11.87 20.68
C VAL A 241 -28.31 11.98 21.14
N ILE A 242 -29.20 12.12 20.17
CA ILE A 242 -30.66 12.03 20.30
C ILE A 242 -31.23 11.19 19.17
N GLY A 243 -32.45 10.66 19.32
CA GLY A 243 -33.18 10.06 18.20
C GLY A 243 -33.46 11.11 17.12
N ASN A 244 -33.40 10.74 15.84
CA ASN A 244 -33.60 11.71 14.76
C ASN A 244 -35.09 11.87 14.40
N LYS A 245 -35.69 13.00 14.79
CA LYS A 245 -37.11 13.29 14.51
C LYS A 245 -37.44 13.42 13.01
N ASN A 246 -36.43 13.72 12.17
CA ASN A 246 -36.61 13.78 10.72
C ASN A 246 -36.78 12.39 10.10
N GLN A 247 -36.35 11.34 10.80
CA GLN A 247 -36.54 9.95 10.40
C GLN A 247 -37.82 9.35 10.99
N ASP A 248 -38.04 9.61 12.28
CA ASP A 248 -39.17 9.12 13.07
C ASP A 248 -39.70 10.26 13.98
N PRO A 249 -40.90 10.82 13.72
CA PRO A 249 -41.46 11.92 14.50
C PRO A 249 -41.58 11.66 16.01
N ASP A 250 -41.69 10.38 16.41
CA ASP A 250 -41.82 9.96 17.80
C ASP A 250 -40.48 9.56 18.44
N ALA A 251 -39.36 9.84 17.77
CA ALA A 251 -38.02 9.49 18.24
C ALA A 251 -37.68 10.15 19.59
N ASP A 252 -37.11 9.36 20.51
CA ASP A 252 -36.67 9.85 21.83
C ASP A 252 -35.64 10.98 21.70
N GLN A 253 -36.04 12.18 22.14
CA GLN A 253 -35.20 13.38 22.13
C GLN A 253 -34.35 13.53 23.41
N THR A 254 -34.38 12.57 24.33
CA THR A 254 -33.57 12.62 25.55
C THR A 254 -32.08 12.51 25.20
N PRO A 255 -31.24 13.51 25.54
CA PRO A 255 -29.81 13.45 25.25
C PRO A 255 -29.13 12.29 25.96
N ARG A 256 -28.32 11.53 25.20
CA ARG A 256 -27.51 10.42 25.72
C ARG A 256 -26.05 10.63 25.37
N LYS A 257 -25.16 10.22 26.28
CA LYS A 257 -23.71 10.30 26.07
C LYS A 257 -23.17 8.93 25.66
N ILE A 258 -22.33 8.91 24.62
CA ILE A 258 -21.53 7.75 24.23
C ILE A 258 -20.06 8.14 24.38
N ILE A 259 -19.32 7.36 25.14
CA ILE A 259 -17.92 7.64 25.50
C ILE A 259 -16.99 6.90 24.54
N ALA A 260 -15.95 7.59 24.08
CA ALA A 260 -14.88 7.04 23.25
C ALA A 260 -13.60 6.96 24.07
N ARG A 261 -13.09 5.76 24.33
CA ARG A 261 -11.89 5.53 25.14
C ARG A 261 -10.61 5.96 24.44
N LYS A 262 -10.57 5.82 23.11
CA LYS A 262 -9.36 6.04 22.31
C LYS A 262 -9.50 7.19 21.32
N LEU A 263 -10.61 7.28 20.59
CA LEU A 263 -10.73 8.23 19.47
C LEU A 263 -12.18 8.57 19.10
N VAL A 264 -12.46 9.85 18.91
CA VAL A 264 -13.65 10.33 18.19
C VAL A 264 -13.24 10.70 16.76
N VAL A 265 -13.98 10.18 15.78
CA VAL A 265 -13.77 10.48 14.35
C VAL A 265 -15.02 11.14 13.79
N VAL A 266 -14.90 12.36 13.27
CA VAL A 266 -16.00 13.09 12.65
C VAL A 266 -15.96 12.89 11.12
N SER A 267 -17.04 12.33 10.57
CA SER A 267 -17.17 11.85 9.19
C SER A 267 -18.59 12.09 8.64
N ALA A 268 -19.21 13.20 9.00
CA ALA A 268 -20.57 13.58 8.61
C ALA A 268 -20.64 14.29 7.25
N GLY A 269 -19.55 14.29 6.48
CA GLY A 269 -19.43 14.91 5.17
C GLY A 269 -19.09 16.40 5.26
N ALA A 270 -18.74 17.01 4.11
CA ALA A 270 -18.24 18.38 4.07
C ALA A 270 -19.13 19.39 4.80
N LEU A 271 -20.43 19.33 4.57
CA LEU A 271 -21.37 20.24 5.25
C LEU A 271 -21.62 19.80 6.70
N GLY A 272 -21.90 18.51 6.91
CA GLY A 272 -22.27 17.88 8.18
C GLY A 272 -21.25 18.03 9.30
N SER A 273 -19.98 17.78 8.98
CA SER A 273 -18.89 17.78 9.95
C SER A 273 -18.60 19.17 10.48
N ALA A 274 -18.68 20.19 9.62
CA ALA A 274 -18.44 21.58 10.01
C ALA A 274 -19.45 22.05 11.05
N ILE A 275 -20.76 21.77 10.85
CA ILE A 275 -21.77 22.23 11.82
C ILE A 275 -21.73 21.46 13.14
N ILE A 276 -21.32 20.18 13.12
CA ILE A 276 -21.14 19.41 14.35
C ILE A 276 -19.98 19.99 15.16
N LEU A 277 -18.81 20.23 14.55
CA LEU A 277 -17.66 20.81 15.24
C LEU A 277 -17.98 22.20 15.80
N GLN A 278 -18.65 23.05 15.04
CA GLN A 278 -19.08 24.38 15.50
C GLN A 278 -19.99 24.30 16.73
N ARG A 279 -20.99 23.41 16.75
CA ARG A 279 -21.84 23.19 17.95
C ARG A 279 -21.08 22.57 19.12
N SER A 280 -19.91 21.99 18.86
CA SER A 280 -19.04 21.38 19.87
C SER A 280 -18.03 22.37 20.46
N GLY A 281 -18.04 23.64 20.02
CA GLY A 281 -17.07 24.65 20.47
C GLY A 281 -15.79 24.73 19.65
N VAL A 282 -15.73 24.07 18.49
CA VAL A 282 -14.58 24.13 17.57
C VAL A 282 -14.98 24.92 16.33
N GLY A 283 -14.53 26.17 16.23
CA GLY A 283 -14.91 27.10 15.17
C GLY A 283 -14.60 28.56 15.56
N GLU A 284 -15.00 29.52 14.73
CA GLU A 284 -14.71 30.94 14.94
C GLU A 284 -15.23 31.44 16.31
N ALA A 285 -14.32 31.77 17.23
CA ALA A 285 -14.65 32.05 18.62
C ALA A 285 -15.68 33.18 18.77
N ASP A 286 -15.51 34.28 18.04
CA ASP A 286 -16.41 35.44 18.08
C ASP A 286 -17.83 35.10 17.61
N ARG A 287 -17.95 34.18 16.64
CA ARG A 287 -19.25 33.74 16.10
C ARG A 287 -19.93 32.79 17.07
N LEU A 288 -19.19 31.80 17.56
CA LEU A 288 -19.69 30.78 18.47
C LEU A 288 -20.11 31.37 19.83
N SER A 289 -19.33 32.32 20.37
CA SER A 289 -19.64 33.00 21.63
C SER A 289 -20.98 33.76 21.57
N LYS A 290 -21.30 34.38 20.42
CA LYS A 290 -22.59 35.08 20.22
C LYS A 290 -23.79 34.14 20.22
N LEU A 291 -23.57 32.85 19.98
CA LEU A 291 -24.60 31.81 20.00
C LEU A 291 -24.66 31.08 21.35
N GLY A 292 -23.84 31.49 22.33
CA GLY A 292 -23.76 30.86 23.65
C GLY A 292 -23.10 29.47 23.63
N VAL A 293 -22.20 29.22 22.67
CA VAL A 293 -21.40 28.00 22.62
C VAL A 293 -20.08 28.24 23.36
N ASP A 294 -19.75 27.35 24.30
CA ASP A 294 -18.45 27.37 24.98
C ASP A 294 -17.33 27.05 23.98
N ILE A 295 -16.29 27.89 23.95
CA ILE A 295 -15.20 27.74 22.99
C ILE A 295 -14.18 26.72 23.51
N VAL A 296 -13.94 25.69 22.70
CA VAL A 296 -12.89 24.69 22.91
C VAL A 296 -11.64 25.08 22.13
N VAL A 297 -11.78 25.36 20.83
CA VAL A 297 -10.68 25.81 19.96
C VAL A 297 -11.20 26.81 18.93
N ASP A 298 -10.48 27.92 18.76
CA ASP A 298 -10.72 28.89 17.70
C ASP A 298 -10.05 28.44 16.38
N LEU A 299 -10.87 28.08 15.39
CA LEU A 299 -10.47 27.62 14.07
C LEU A 299 -11.46 28.09 13.00
N PRO A 300 -11.04 28.28 11.73
CA PRO A 300 -11.92 28.71 10.64
C PRO A 300 -12.81 27.55 10.10
N VAL A 301 -13.41 26.76 10.98
CA VAL A 301 -14.30 25.64 10.63
C VAL A 301 -15.54 26.18 9.91
N GLY A 302 -15.82 25.62 8.73
CA GLY A 302 -16.92 26.02 7.87
C GLY A 302 -16.54 27.02 6.79
N ALA A 303 -15.32 27.58 6.82
CA ALA A 303 -14.80 28.41 5.75
C ALA A 303 -14.40 27.57 4.52
N ASN A 304 -14.26 28.19 3.36
CA ASN A 304 -13.71 27.58 2.13
C ASN A 304 -14.49 26.36 1.61
N TYR A 305 -15.83 26.46 1.57
CA TYR A 305 -16.63 25.47 0.85
C TYR A 305 -16.29 25.50 -0.64
N GLU A 306 -16.06 24.33 -1.21
CA GLU A 306 -15.85 24.10 -2.63
C GLU A 306 -16.80 23.00 -3.13
N ASP A 307 -17.17 23.08 -4.40
CA ASP A 307 -17.89 22.04 -5.14
C ASP A 307 -17.48 22.15 -6.62
N HIS A 308 -17.87 21.20 -7.46
CA HIS A 308 -17.93 21.48 -8.89
C HIS A 308 -19.26 22.15 -9.23
N SER A 309 -19.19 23.19 -10.07
CA SER A 309 -20.38 23.81 -10.64
C SER A 309 -20.71 23.15 -11.98
N SER A 310 -21.99 22.89 -12.25
CA SER A 310 -22.40 22.24 -13.48
C SER A 310 -23.65 22.83 -14.12
N CYS A 311 -23.74 22.68 -15.44
CA CYS A 311 -24.96 22.90 -16.22
C CYS A 311 -25.33 21.59 -16.93
N ILE A 312 -26.55 21.10 -16.70
CA ILE A 312 -27.09 19.90 -17.37
C ILE A 312 -28.13 20.34 -18.41
N ILE A 313 -27.87 20.03 -19.67
CA ILE A 313 -28.55 20.65 -20.81
C ILE A 313 -29.26 19.58 -21.64
N PRO A 314 -30.61 19.61 -21.75
CA PRO A 314 -31.39 18.64 -22.50
C PRO A 314 -31.56 18.96 -23.99
N TYR A 315 -31.49 17.92 -24.81
CA TYR A 315 -31.70 17.93 -26.25
C TYR A 315 -32.73 16.88 -26.64
N HIS A 316 -33.55 17.20 -27.63
CA HIS A 316 -34.51 16.25 -28.19
C HIS A 316 -33.79 15.14 -28.97
N VAL A 317 -34.31 13.92 -28.85
CA VAL A 317 -33.94 12.75 -29.67
C VAL A 317 -35.21 12.11 -30.26
N PRO A 318 -35.13 11.18 -31.22
CA PRO A 318 -36.31 10.47 -31.72
C PRO A 318 -37.15 9.86 -30.59
N ASN A 319 -38.47 9.94 -30.70
CA ASN A 319 -39.39 9.47 -29.67
C ASN A 319 -39.34 7.94 -29.43
N ASP A 320 -38.77 7.18 -30.38
CA ASP A 320 -38.52 5.74 -30.30
C ASP A 320 -37.13 5.39 -29.75
N THR A 321 -36.32 6.39 -29.38
CA THR A 321 -35.02 6.16 -28.71
C THR A 321 -35.26 5.53 -27.33
N GLU A 322 -34.53 4.45 -27.02
CA GLU A 322 -34.56 3.84 -25.70
C GLU A 322 -33.78 4.71 -24.69
N THR A 323 -34.49 5.25 -23.70
CA THR A 323 -33.97 6.14 -22.65
C THR A 323 -34.53 5.73 -21.29
N ILE A 324 -34.03 6.34 -20.20
CA ILE A 324 -34.57 6.12 -18.85
C ILE A 324 -35.94 6.77 -18.63
N ASP A 325 -36.43 7.58 -19.58
CA ASP A 325 -37.65 8.38 -19.43
C ASP A 325 -38.87 7.54 -18.95
N PRO A 326 -39.18 6.35 -19.53
CA PRO A 326 -40.31 5.55 -19.08
C PRO A 326 -40.18 4.98 -17.65
N VAL A 327 -38.94 4.73 -17.20
CA VAL A 327 -38.65 4.32 -15.81
C VAL A 327 -38.99 5.46 -14.85
N LEU A 328 -38.63 6.69 -15.22
CA LEU A 328 -38.92 7.88 -14.43
C LEU A 328 -40.40 8.29 -14.50
N ASP A 329 -41.10 7.93 -15.57
CA ASP A 329 -42.56 8.07 -15.70
C ASP A 329 -43.33 6.99 -14.90
N GLN A 330 -42.62 6.08 -14.22
CA GLN A 330 -43.18 4.94 -13.48
C GLN A 330 -44.08 4.04 -14.32
N ASP A 331 -43.74 3.83 -15.59
CA ASP A 331 -44.45 2.88 -16.44
C ASP A 331 -44.30 1.46 -15.86
N LYS A 332 -45.42 0.89 -15.40
CA LYS A 332 -45.45 -0.40 -14.72
C LYS A 332 -44.95 -1.53 -15.59
N GLN A 333 -45.34 -1.57 -16.87
CA GLN A 333 -44.99 -2.66 -17.77
C GLN A 333 -43.49 -2.62 -18.11
N VAL A 334 -42.95 -1.42 -18.30
CA VAL A 334 -41.51 -1.22 -18.51
C VAL A 334 -40.73 -1.60 -17.25
N LEU A 335 -41.16 -1.13 -16.08
CA LEU A 335 -40.51 -1.45 -14.80
C LEU A 335 -40.50 -2.95 -14.51
N GLU A 336 -41.62 -3.65 -14.68
CA GLU A 336 -41.69 -5.11 -14.50
C GLU A 336 -40.70 -5.84 -15.43
N THR A 337 -40.64 -5.42 -16.70
CA THR A 337 -39.71 -5.98 -17.69
C THR A 337 -38.26 -5.76 -17.27
N TYR A 338 -37.89 -4.52 -16.92
CA TYR A 338 -36.51 -4.20 -16.55
C TYR A 338 -36.09 -4.77 -15.19
N LEU A 339 -37.02 -4.89 -14.24
CA LEU A 339 -36.76 -5.56 -12.95
C LEU A 339 -36.52 -7.07 -13.15
N ALA A 340 -37.27 -7.72 -14.04
CA ALA A 340 -37.04 -9.11 -14.39
C ALA A 340 -35.65 -9.33 -15.04
N GLN A 341 -35.21 -8.40 -15.91
CA GLN A 341 -33.85 -8.43 -16.47
C GLN A 341 -32.79 -8.19 -15.39
N PHE A 342 -33.02 -7.22 -14.51
CA PHE A 342 -32.09 -6.88 -13.42
C PHE A 342 -31.87 -8.02 -12.44
N ALA A 343 -32.88 -8.85 -12.18
CA ALA A 343 -32.74 -10.05 -11.35
C ALA A 343 -31.65 -11.02 -11.85
N HIS A 344 -31.30 -10.94 -13.14
CA HIS A 344 -30.23 -11.70 -13.78
C HIS A 344 -28.96 -10.87 -14.05
N GLY A 345 -28.86 -9.66 -13.48
CA GLY A 345 -27.75 -8.74 -13.70
C GLY A 345 -27.70 -8.13 -15.10
N LYS A 346 -28.85 -8.05 -15.78
CA LYS A 346 -28.97 -7.59 -17.16
C LYS A 346 -29.93 -6.41 -17.32
N GLY A 347 -29.82 -5.74 -18.46
CA GLY A 347 -30.82 -4.77 -18.89
C GLY A 347 -30.67 -3.38 -18.27
N PHE A 348 -31.66 -2.54 -18.54
CA PHE A 348 -31.54 -1.08 -18.40
C PHE A 348 -31.32 -0.61 -16.94
N LEU A 349 -31.86 -1.33 -15.95
CA LEU A 349 -31.68 -0.96 -14.53
C LEU A 349 -30.28 -1.23 -13.97
N THR A 350 -29.38 -1.83 -14.74
CA THR A 350 -27.97 -2.05 -14.37
C THR A 350 -27.06 -0.86 -14.66
N THR A 351 -27.57 0.22 -15.28
CA THR A 351 -26.77 1.40 -15.63
C THR A 351 -27.22 2.66 -14.85
N ASN A 352 -26.34 3.66 -14.83
CA ASN A 352 -26.59 5.01 -14.34
C ASN A 352 -26.90 6.00 -15.49
N VAL A 353 -27.13 5.49 -16.71
CA VAL A 353 -27.40 6.22 -17.96
C VAL A 353 -26.28 7.13 -18.48
N ASN A 354 -25.11 7.10 -17.86
CA ASN A 354 -23.92 7.87 -18.22
C ASN A 354 -22.84 6.92 -18.76
N ASP A 355 -22.90 6.63 -20.06
CA ASP A 355 -22.05 5.60 -20.68
C ASP A 355 -20.82 6.15 -21.41
N ALA A 356 -20.77 7.45 -21.71
CA ALA A 356 -19.65 8.11 -22.37
C ALA A 356 -19.45 9.53 -21.82
N GLY A 357 -18.20 9.99 -21.87
CA GLY A 357 -17.83 11.33 -21.44
C GLY A 357 -16.46 11.75 -21.95
N SER A 358 -16.06 12.96 -21.55
CA SER A 358 -14.78 13.54 -21.92
C SER A 358 -14.18 14.40 -20.82
N ARG A 359 -12.86 14.55 -20.89
CA ARG A 359 -12.08 15.59 -20.23
C ARG A 359 -11.71 16.61 -21.29
N LEU A 360 -11.99 17.89 -21.04
CA LEU A 360 -11.85 18.94 -22.05
C LEU A 360 -10.96 20.07 -21.59
N ARG A 361 -10.16 20.55 -22.53
CA ARG A 361 -9.26 21.71 -22.43
C ARG A 361 -9.44 22.53 -23.71
N PRO A 362 -9.42 23.86 -23.63
CA PRO A 362 -9.46 24.72 -24.81
C PRO A 362 -8.18 24.57 -25.63
N THR A 363 -8.34 24.67 -26.95
CA THR A 363 -7.23 24.88 -27.88
C THR A 363 -6.65 26.29 -27.70
N PRO A 364 -5.42 26.55 -28.20
CA PRO A 364 -4.83 27.90 -28.17
C PRO A 364 -5.69 28.98 -28.87
N ASP A 365 -6.49 28.61 -29.87
CA ASP A 365 -7.39 29.54 -30.55
C ASP A 365 -8.67 29.77 -29.74
N GLU A 366 -9.30 28.71 -29.21
CA GLU A 366 -10.45 28.85 -28.31
C GLU A 366 -10.10 29.71 -27.09
N LEU A 367 -8.90 29.55 -26.50
CA LEU A 367 -8.44 30.30 -25.34
C LEU A 367 -8.40 31.84 -25.58
N LYS A 368 -8.21 32.28 -26.83
CA LYS A 368 -8.26 33.71 -27.17
C LYS A 368 -9.67 34.30 -27.05
N GLU A 369 -10.69 33.46 -27.10
CA GLU A 369 -12.10 33.84 -27.16
C GLU A 369 -12.87 33.64 -25.84
N ILE A 370 -12.29 32.95 -24.84
CA ILE A 370 -12.97 32.67 -23.56
C ILE A 370 -13.13 33.93 -22.72
N GLY A 371 -12.03 34.62 -22.43
CA GLY A 371 -12.04 35.86 -21.67
C GLY A 371 -10.79 36.07 -20.80
N PRO A 372 -10.52 37.32 -20.38
CA PRO A 372 -9.29 37.67 -19.68
C PRO A 372 -9.20 37.07 -18.27
N ALA A 373 -10.33 36.94 -17.56
CA ALA A 373 -10.31 36.39 -16.20
C ALA A 373 -9.96 34.90 -16.21
N PHE A 374 -10.60 34.13 -17.09
CA PHE A 374 -10.24 32.73 -17.29
C PHE A 374 -8.81 32.58 -17.81
N ASN A 375 -8.34 33.44 -18.71
CA ASN A 375 -6.96 33.37 -19.21
C ASN A 375 -5.90 33.61 -18.13
N GLU A 376 -6.21 34.41 -17.10
CA GLU A 376 -5.34 34.57 -15.93
C GLU A 376 -5.34 33.33 -15.04
N LEU A 377 -6.50 32.69 -14.85
CA LEU A 377 -6.61 31.40 -14.15
C LEU A 377 -5.88 30.28 -14.92
N TRP A 378 -6.03 30.23 -16.24
CA TRP A 378 -5.37 29.29 -17.14
C TRP A 378 -3.86 29.28 -16.93
N LYS A 379 -3.22 30.46 -17.02
CA LYS A 379 -1.76 30.60 -16.86
C LYS A 379 -1.26 30.11 -15.50
N ARG A 380 -2.06 30.30 -14.45
CA ARG A 380 -1.67 29.93 -13.08
C ARG A 380 -1.94 28.47 -12.75
N HIS A 381 -3.03 27.89 -13.24
CA HIS A 381 -3.54 26.61 -12.77
C HIS A 381 -3.48 25.48 -13.82
N TYR A 382 -3.73 25.78 -15.09
CA TYR A 382 -3.89 24.76 -16.13
C TYR A 382 -2.69 24.64 -17.06
N GLU A 383 -2.04 25.76 -17.40
CA GLU A 383 -0.82 25.79 -18.22
C GLU A 383 0.33 24.94 -17.64
N PRO A 384 0.64 24.98 -16.32
CA PRO A 384 1.70 24.14 -15.75
C PRO A 384 1.29 22.67 -15.53
N ALA A 385 0.01 22.33 -15.66
CA ALA A 385 -0.55 21.01 -15.31
C ALA A 385 -1.35 20.42 -16.48
N PRO A 386 -0.70 19.79 -17.48
CA PRO A 386 -1.36 19.30 -18.70
C PRO A 386 -2.37 18.16 -18.46
N ASP A 387 -2.28 17.48 -17.32
CA ASP A 387 -3.16 16.40 -16.87
C ASP A 387 -4.49 16.90 -16.29
N LYS A 388 -4.63 18.21 -16.00
CA LYS A 388 -5.88 18.78 -15.47
C LYS A 388 -6.88 19.13 -16.56
N ALA A 389 -8.10 18.63 -16.45
CA ALA A 389 -9.20 19.02 -17.35
C ALA A 389 -9.84 20.34 -16.86
N VAL A 390 -10.29 21.21 -17.77
CA VAL A 390 -11.12 22.36 -17.38
C VAL A 390 -12.54 21.88 -17.09
N PHE A 391 -13.09 21.08 -18.00
CA PHE A 391 -14.40 20.45 -17.83
C PHE A 391 -14.32 18.94 -17.89
N VAL A 392 -15.12 18.31 -17.04
CA VAL A 392 -15.56 16.93 -17.21
C VAL A 392 -16.95 16.98 -17.82
N GLN A 393 -17.16 16.27 -18.94
CA GLN A 393 -18.43 16.20 -19.64
C GLN A 393 -18.94 14.76 -19.66
N THR A 394 -20.25 14.58 -19.48
CA THR A 394 -20.90 13.27 -19.63
C THR A 394 -22.21 13.37 -20.41
N ILE A 395 -22.51 12.32 -21.18
CA ILE A 395 -23.78 12.17 -21.90
C ILE A 395 -24.72 11.27 -21.13
N ILE A 396 -25.92 11.80 -20.89
CA ILE A 396 -27.00 11.20 -20.13
C ILE A 396 -28.07 10.71 -21.10
N ASN A 397 -28.43 9.43 -21.02
CA ASN A 397 -29.47 8.81 -21.83
C ASN A 397 -30.88 8.97 -21.23
N GLY A 398 -31.42 10.20 -21.26
CA GLY A 398 -32.79 10.55 -20.83
C GLY A 398 -32.87 11.89 -20.10
N PHE A 399 -34.06 12.29 -19.64
CA PHE A 399 -34.27 13.56 -18.94
C PHE A 399 -34.34 13.39 -17.40
N LEU A 400 -33.34 13.91 -16.68
CA LEU A 400 -33.22 13.77 -15.22
C LEU A 400 -33.88 14.91 -14.41
N GLY A 401 -34.87 15.60 -15.00
CA GLY A 401 -35.60 16.69 -14.35
C GLY A 401 -37.05 16.33 -13.97
N PRO A 402 -37.79 17.28 -13.38
CA PRO A 402 -39.20 17.09 -13.04
C PRO A 402 -40.04 16.74 -14.28
N ARG A 403 -40.78 15.64 -14.23
CA ARG A 403 -41.55 15.15 -15.40
C ARG A 403 -42.68 16.09 -15.83
N THR A 404 -43.14 16.96 -14.93
CA THR A 404 -44.20 17.94 -15.19
C THR A 404 -43.81 19.06 -16.17
N VAL A 405 -42.53 19.23 -16.48
CA VAL A 405 -42.05 20.32 -17.35
C VAL A 405 -41.83 19.89 -18.80
N ILE A 406 -42.02 18.61 -19.11
CA ILE A 406 -41.80 18.04 -20.45
C ILE A 406 -43.10 17.48 -21.04
N PRO A 407 -43.28 17.50 -22.38
CA PRO A 407 -44.44 16.88 -23.01
C PRO A 407 -44.44 15.35 -22.87
N PRO A 408 -45.61 14.69 -22.74
CA PRO A 408 -45.71 13.23 -22.69
C PRO A 408 -45.03 12.55 -23.88
N ASN A 409 -44.45 11.37 -23.65
CA ASN A 409 -43.76 10.56 -24.68
C ASN A 409 -42.53 11.20 -25.33
N SER A 410 -42.08 12.36 -24.86
CA SER A 410 -40.82 12.95 -25.32
C SER A 410 -39.64 12.09 -24.88
N ARG A 411 -38.59 12.06 -25.70
CA ARG A 411 -37.30 11.44 -25.39
C ARG A 411 -36.20 12.48 -25.45
N PHE A 412 -35.24 12.35 -24.54
CA PHE A 412 -34.14 13.29 -24.45
C PHE A 412 -32.80 12.58 -24.33
N MET A 413 -31.75 13.27 -24.75
CA MET A 413 -30.41 13.10 -24.21
C MET A 413 -30.05 14.39 -23.46
N MET A 414 -29.17 14.30 -22.47
CA MET A 414 -28.62 15.49 -21.82
C MET A 414 -27.11 15.44 -21.85
N VAL A 415 -26.49 16.62 -21.82
CA VAL A 415 -25.06 16.77 -21.55
C VAL A 415 -24.88 17.47 -20.23
N ALA A 416 -24.09 16.89 -19.33
CA ALA A 416 -23.67 17.56 -18.11
C ALA A 416 -22.27 18.11 -18.31
N ASN A 417 -22.14 19.44 -18.23
CA ASN A 417 -20.87 20.15 -18.27
C ASN A 417 -20.47 20.48 -16.82
N ILE A 418 -19.42 19.86 -16.31
CA ILE A 418 -18.95 19.99 -14.93
C ILE A 418 -17.61 20.72 -14.90
N LEU A 419 -17.55 21.91 -14.32
CA LEU A 419 -16.31 22.68 -14.17
C LEU A 419 -15.45 22.03 -13.06
N ALA A 420 -14.26 21.56 -13.42
CA ALA A 420 -13.44 20.70 -12.57
C ALA A 420 -12.68 21.44 -11.45
N TYR A 421 -12.33 22.71 -11.66
CA TYR A 421 -11.63 23.50 -10.63
C TYR A 421 -12.18 24.92 -10.56
N PRO A 422 -13.38 25.13 -9.96
CA PRO A 422 -13.93 26.47 -9.80
C PRO A 422 -13.04 27.35 -8.91
N ALA A 423 -12.90 28.62 -9.30
CA ALA A 423 -12.20 29.64 -8.51
C ALA A 423 -13.08 30.17 -7.36
N SER A 424 -14.39 30.14 -7.52
CA SER A 424 -15.36 30.56 -6.50
C SER A 424 -15.24 29.79 -5.18
N ARG A 425 -15.58 30.43 -4.05
CA ARG A 425 -15.53 29.83 -2.70
C ARG A 425 -16.77 30.19 -1.89
N GLY A 426 -17.28 29.21 -1.14
CA GLY A 426 -18.41 29.37 -0.22
C GLY A 426 -18.02 29.24 1.25
N ARG A 427 -19.05 29.14 2.10
CA ARG A 427 -18.93 28.99 3.56
C ARG A 427 -20.20 28.41 4.17
N ILE A 428 -20.08 27.74 5.32
CA ILE A 428 -21.20 27.23 6.10
C ILE A 428 -20.98 27.43 7.61
N TYR A 429 -21.94 28.07 8.28
CA TYR A 429 -21.89 28.29 9.72
C TYR A 429 -23.20 27.95 10.42
N ILE A 430 -23.13 27.59 11.70
CA ILE A 430 -24.32 27.45 12.54
C ILE A 430 -24.92 28.83 12.83
N ASN A 431 -26.24 28.87 12.99
CA ASN A 431 -26.98 30.04 13.48
C ASN A 431 -27.64 29.79 14.86
N SER A 432 -27.54 28.57 15.37
CA SER A 432 -28.17 28.11 16.62
C SER A 432 -27.47 26.85 17.12
N THR A 433 -27.56 26.61 18.42
CA THR A 433 -27.15 25.33 19.05
C THR A 433 -28.16 24.21 18.83
N ASN A 434 -29.38 24.53 18.38
CA ASN A 434 -30.37 23.52 18.02
C ASN A 434 -29.88 22.73 16.80
N PRO A 435 -29.67 21.39 16.90
CA PRO A 435 -29.12 20.58 15.82
C PRO A 435 -30.04 20.45 14.60
N TYR A 436 -31.30 20.89 14.70
CA TYR A 436 -32.27 20.93 13.61
C TYR A 436 -32.40 22.31 12.94
N ALA A 437 -31.73 23.33 13.46
CA ALA A 437 -31.77 24.66 12.85
C ALA A 437 -31.00 24.65 11.52
N PRO A 438 -31.53 25.28 10.45
CA PRO A 438 -30.82 25.38 9.19
C PRO A 438 -29.58 26.25 9.36
N PRO A 439 -28.41 25.87 8.82
CA PRO A 439 -27.19 26.69 8.91
C PRO A 439 -27.29 27.96 8.04
N ASP A 440 -26.43 28.95 8.34
CA ASP A 440 -26.07 30.02 7.42
C ASP A 440 -25.12 29.45 6.36
N PHE A 441 -25.67 29.01 5.23
CA PHE A 441 -24.94 28.42 4.13
C PHE A 441 -24.90 29.35 2.92
N HIS A 442 -23.72 29.49 2.33
CA HIS A 442 -23.49 30.26 1.12
C HIS A 442 -22.57 29.47 0.19
N ALA A 443 -23.10 28.98 -0.93
CA ALA A 443 -22.37 28.09 -1.83
C ALA A 443 -21.28 28.78 -2.68
N GLY A 444 -21.41 30.09 -2.93
CA GLY A 444 -20.43 30.90 -3.66
C GLY A 444 -20.39 30.67 -5.18
N PHE A 445 -21.25 29.85 -5.78
CA PHE A 445 -21.18 29.51 -7.21
C PHE A 445 -21.17 30.74 -8.12
N LEU A 446 -20.25 30.75 -9.10
CA LEU A 446 -20.11 31.77 -10.15
C LEU A 446 -19.81 33.20 -9.66
N GLU A 447 -19.32 33.35 -8.43
CA GLU A 447 -18.90 34.65 -7.90
C GLU A 447 -17.56 35.11 -8.50
N ASP A 448 -16.70 34.18 -8.92
CA ASP A 448 -15.52 34.48 -9.72
C ASP A 448 -15.86 34.57 -11.22
N ARG A 449 -15.36 35.61 -11.90
CA ARG A 449 -15.59 35.83 -13.33
C ARG A 449 -15.02 34.73 -14.20
N ALA A 450 -13.89 34.11 -13.82
CA ALA A 450 -13.26 33.04 -14.58
C ALA A 450 -14.18 31.83 -14.74
N ASP A 451 -14.97 31.51 -13.71
CA ASP A 451 -15.92 30.40 -13.73
C ASP A 451 -17.06 30.66 -14.74
N VAL A 452 -17.54 31.91 -14.81
CA VAL A 452 -18.58 32.33 -15.76
C VAL A 452 -18.09 32.21 -17.20
N GLU A 453 -16.90 32.76 -17.49
CA GLU A 453 -16.29 32.71 -18.82
C GLU A 453 -16.08 31.25 -19.28
N ALA A 454 -15.63 30.38 -18.37
CA ALA A 454 -15.47 28.95 -18.64
C ALA A 454 -16.79 28.26 -19.02
N HIS A 455 -17.88 28.53 -18.30
CA HIS A 455 -19.22 27.97 -18.62
C HIS A 455 -19.77 28.46 -19.96
N LEU A 456 -19.54 29.72 -20.32
CA LEU A 456 -19.94 30.28 -21.62
C LEU A 456 -19.26 29.54 -22.78
N TRP A 457 -17.95 29.32 -22.68
CA TRP A 457 -17.21 28.53 -23.66
C TRP A 457 -17.74 27.10 -23.74
N MET A 458 -17.93 26.44 -22.59
CA MET A 458 -18.34 25.04 -22.57
C MET A 458 -19.77 24.84 -23.08
N TYR A 459 -20.69 25.79 -22.86
CA TYR A 459 -22.01 25.75 -23.48
C TYR A 459 -21.90 25.66 -25.00
N LYS A 460 -21.14 26.58 -25.62
CA LYS A 460 -20.96 26.63 -27.09
C LYS A 460 -20.33 25.35 -27.60
N LYS A 461 -19.22 24.91 -26.99
CA LYS A 461 -18.50 23.70 -27.39
C LYS A 461 -19.37 22.45 -27.27
N SER A 462 -20.09 22.29 -26.15
CA SER A 462 -20.99 21.15 -25.97
C SER A 462 -22.10 21.16 -27.01
N ARG A 463 -22.75 22.31 -27.24
CA ARG A 463 -23.82 22.43 -28.23
C ARG A 463 -23.36 22.02 -29.63
N GLU A 464 -22.14 22.39 -30.03
CA GLU A 464 -21.58 21.98 -31.32
C GLU A 464 -21.31 20.48 -31.44
N ILE A 465 -20.88 19.83 -30.35
CA ILE A 465 -20.78 18.37 -30.31
C ILE A 465 -22.17 17.73 -30.48
N LEU A 466 -23.16 18.18 -29.71
CA LEU A 466 -24.49 17.57 -29.73
C LEU A 466 -25.22 17.80 -31.06
N ARG A 467 -25.06 18.96 -31.71
CA ARG A 467 -25.66 19.29 -33.03
C ARG A 467 -25.24 18.33 -34.14
N ARG A 468 -24.09 17.68 -34.00
CA ARG A 468 -23.52 16.73 -34.98
C ARG A 468 -23.90 15.27 -34.70
N MET A 469 -24.62 15.00 -33.62
CA MET A 469 -25.05 13.63 -33.31
C MET A 469 -26.22 13.19 -34.21
N PRO A 470 -26.19 11.96 -34.76
CA PRO A 470 -27.31 11.40 -35.54
C PRO A 470 -28.67 11.40 -34.80
N SER A 471 -28.65 11.26 -33.49
CA SER A 471 -29.85 11.32 -32.65
C SER A 471 -30.35 12.73 -32.36
N TYR A 472 -29.64 13.80 -32.71
CA TYR A 472 -30.07 15.17 -32.41
C TYR A 472 -31.37 15.55 -33.14
N ARG A 473 -32.34 16.11 -32.42
CA ARG A 473 -33.60 16.66 -32.96
C ARG A 473 -33.87 18.10 -32.53
N GLY A 474 -32.87 18.79 -31.99
CA GLY A 474 -33.00 20.18 -31.55
C GLY A 474 -32.79 20.37 -30.05
N GLU A 475 -32.66 21.62 -29.64
CA GLU A 475 -32.57 22.03 -28.24
C GLU A 475 -33.93 22.01 -27.54
N PHE A 476 -33.98 21.59 -26.28
CA PHE A 476 -35.19 21.81 -25.47
C PHE A 476 -35.23 23.25 -24.99
N ALA A 477 -35.88 24.11 -25.78
CA ALA A 477 -35.90 25.57 -25.60
C ALA A 477 -36.17 26.05 -24.14
N PRO A 478 -37.10 25.47 -23.35
CA PRO A 478 -37.34 25.89 -21.96
C PRO A 478 -36.13 25.75 -21.04
N MET A 479 -35.12 24.95 -21.40
CA MET A 479 -33.90 24.77 -20.61
C MET A 479 -32.62 25.28 -21.28
N HIS A 480 -32.74 26.00 -22.39
CA HIS A 480 -31.64 26.67 -23.07
C HIS A 480 -31.65 28.19 -22.82
N PRO A 481 -30.58 28.92 -23.18
CA PRO A 481 -30.55 30.37 -23.11
C PRO A 481 -31.67 31.01 -23.92
N ARG A 482 -32.19 32.11 -23.41
CA ARG A 482 -33.26 32.88 -24.03
C ARG A 482 -32.66 33.84 -25.07
N PHE A 483 -32.20 33.27 -26.19
CA PHE A 483 -31.60 34.05 -27.27
C PHE A 483 -32.58 35.07 -27.88
N PRO A 484 -32.08 36.24 -28.34
CA PRO A 484 -32.90 37.23 -29.04
C PRO A 484 -33.66 36.65 -30.24
N ALA A 485 -34.87 37.15 -30.48
CA ALA A 485 -35.67 36.73 -31.62
C ALA A 485 -34.92 36.97 -32.95
N GLY A 486 -34.83 35.95 -33.80
CA GLY A 486 -34.09 36.01 -35.06
C GLY A 486 -32.57 35.79 -34.95
N SER A 487 -32.04 35.54 -33.75
CA SER A 487 -30.65 35.13 -33.56
C SER A 487 -30.36 33.82 -34.30
N LYS A 488 -29.18 33.75 -34.94
CA LYS A 488 -28.67 32.50 -35.54
C LYS A 488 -28.38 31.43 -34.49
N ALA A 489 -28.13 31.82 -33.24
CA ALA A 489 -27.95 30.92 -32.11
C ALA A 489 -29.28 30.45 -31.49
N GLY A 490 -30.43 30.86 -32.02
CA GLY A 490 -31.75 30.44 -31.53
C GLY A 490 -31.92 28.91 -31.47
N CYS A 491 -32.72 28.43 -30.52
CA CYS A 491 -33.06 27.00 -30.41
C CYS A 491 -33.92 26.56 -31.59
N VAL A 492 -33.68 25.34 -32.07
CA VAL A 492 -34.44 24.72 -33.17
C VAL A 492 -35.08 23.40 -32.72
N PHE A 493 -36.10 22.95 -33.45
CA PHE A 493 -36.63 21.59 -33.38
C PHE A 493 -36.71 21.03 -34.80
N LEU A 494 -36.17 19.82 -35.01
CA LEU A 494 -35.94 19.26 -36.34
C LEU A 494 -36.56 17.85 -36.44
N GLU A 495 -37.07 17.49 -37.62
CA GLU A 495 -37.53 16.13 -37.89
C GLU A 495 -36.37 15.15 -38.11
N LYS A 496 -35.24 15.64 -38.62
CA LYS A 496 -34.02 14.87 -38.93
C LYS A 496 -32.80 15.61 -38.40
N ALA A 497 -31.75 14.86 -38.06
CA ALA A 497 -30.47 15.44 -37.65
C ALA A 497 -29.80 16.23 -38.78
N HIS A 498 -28.90 17.14 -38.38
CA HIS A 498 -28.00 17.84 -39.30
C HIS A 498 -26.97 16.88 -39.92
N PRO A 499 -26.38 17.23 -41.08
CA PRO A 499 -25.20 16.54 -41.56
C PRO A 499 -23.99 16.83 -40.64
N LEU A 500 -23.00 15.94 -40.64
CA LEU A 500 -21.82 16.05 -39.77
C LEU A 500 -20.97 17.30 -40.05
N ASP A 501 -20.95 17.77 -41.30
CA ASP A 501 -20.18 18.91 -41.79
C ASP A 501 -20.90 20.26 -41.68
N ILE A 502 -21.89 20.36 -40.79
CA ILE A 502 -22.58 21.64 -40.51
C ILE A 502 -21.61 22.71 -39.99
N GLU A 503 -21.84 23.96 -40.39
CA GLU A 503 -21.10 25.13 -39.88
C GLU A 503 -21.44 25.42 -38.40
N ASP A 504 -20.45 25.92 -37.67
CA ASP A 504 -20.60 26.33 -36.27
C ASP A 504 -21.54 27.52 -36.12
N LEU A 505 -22.26 27.58 -34.99
CA LEU A 505 -23.11 28.70 -34.64
C LEU A 505 -22.29 29.97 -34.35
N ILE A 506 -22.77 31.10 -34.88
CA ILE A 506 -22.22 32.43 -34.59
C ILE A 506 -23.04 33.06 -33.47
N TYR A 507 -22.36 33.53 -32.43
CA TYR A 507 -22.95 34.17 -31.25
C TYR A 507 -22.63 35.67 -31.23
N THR A 508 -23.65 36.52 -31.13
CA THR A 508 -23.48 37.98 -30.94
C THR A 508 -23.20 38.34 -29.48
N GLU A 509 -22.95 39.62 -29.20
CA GLU A 509 -22.82 40.11 -27.82
C GLU A 509 -24.12 39.91 -27.02
N GLU A 510 -25.29 40.13 -27.65
CA GLU A 510 -26.59 39.89 -27.03
C GLU A 510 -26.83 38.40 -26.76
N ASP A 511 -26.38 37.51 -27.65
CA ASP A 511 -26.43 36.06 -27.41
C ASP A 511 -25.57 35.66 -26.21
N ASN A 512 -24.37 36.25 -26.09
CA ASN A 512 -23.47 36.00 -24.96
C ASN A 512 -24.04 36.52 -23.64
N ALA A 513 -24.72 37.67 -23.65
CA ALA A 513 -25.41 38.19 -22.47
C ALA A 513 -26.55 37.26 -22.04
N ALA A 514 -27.38 36.80 -22.98
CA ALA A 514 -28.45 35.84 -22.70
C ALA A 514 -27.91 34.49 -22.19
N LEU A 515 -26.75 34.06 -22.70
CA LEU A 515 -26.06 32.85 -22.25
C LEU A 515 -25.50 33.00 -20.83
N GLU A 516 -24.96 34.17 -20.47
CA GLU A 516 -24.51 34.45 -19.11
C GLU A 516 -25.67 34.43 -18.12
N ASP A 517 -26.78 35.13 -18.41
CA ASP A 517 -27.97 35.10 -17.58
C ASP A 517 -28.46 33.65 -17.37
N TRP A 518 -28.48 32.85 -18.44
CA TRP A 518 -28.83 31.44 -18.36
C TRP A 518 -27.85 30.63 -17.50
N ALA A 519 -26.53 30.84 -17.64
CA ALA A 519 -25.54 30.12 -16.85
C ALA A 519 -25.71 30.41 -15.35
N ARG A 520 -25.99 31.67 -14.99
CA ARG A 520 -26.29 32.08 -13.61
C ARG A 520 -27.57 31.44 -13.08
N GLU A 521 -28.61 31.42 -13.91
CA GLU A 521 -29.91 30.81 -13.57
C GLU A 521 -29.86 29.28 -13.46
N ARG A 522 -28.91 28.61 -14.13
CA ARG A 522 -28.91 27.15 -14.28
C ARG A 522 -27.74 26.41 -13.66
N SER A 523 -26.61 27.07 -13.39
CA SER A 523 -25.46 26.42 -12.77
C SER A 523 -25.81 25.95 -11.36
N ASP A 524 -25.51 24.69 -11.05
CA ASP A 524 -25.81 24.11 -9.74
C ASP A 524 -24.69 23.19 -9.25
N THR A 525 -24.85 22.68 -8.03
CA THR A 525 -23.94 21.70 -7.42
C THR A 525 -23.84 20.42 -8.24
N THR A 526 -22.76 19.67 -8.02
CA THR A 526 -22.63 18.28 -8.45
C THR A 526 -22.54 17.31 -7.28
N TRP A 527 -22.89 17.79 -6.09
CA TRP A 527 -22.80 17.07 -4.82
C TRP A 527 -21.36 16.68 -4.45
N HIS A 528 -20.36 17.34 -5.06
CA HIS A 528 -18.94 17.14 -4.82
C HIS A 528 -18.42 18.15 -3.79
N SER A 529 -19.18 18.32 -2.72
CA SER A 529 -18.90 19.29 -1.66
C SER A 529 -17.66 18.91 -0.85
N ILE A 530 -16.71 19.85 -0.68
CA ILE A 530 -15.42 19.65 -0.02
C ILE A 530 -14.97 20.90 0.78
N GLY A 531 -13.86 20.80 1.52
CA GLY A 531 -13.01 21.95 1.90
C GLY A 531 -13.36 22.74 3.17
N THR A 532 -14.49 22.43 3.81
CA THR A 532 -15.02 23.15 4.98
C THR A 532 -14.21 22.99 6.28
N ILE A 533 -13.29 22.03 6.36
CA ILE A 533 -12.40 21.77 7.51
C ILE A 533 -10.99 21.50 6.98
N ARG A 534 -10.47 22.47 6.23
CA ARG A 534 -9.28 22.35 5.39
C ARG A 534 -8.04 21.76 6.09
N MET A 535 -7.40 20.76 5.48
CA MET A 535 -6.10 20.20 5.87
C MET A 535 -4.98 21.09 5.33
N ALA A 536 -4.39 21.90 6.20
CA ALA A 536 -3.33 22.85 5.86
C ALA A 536 -2.63 23.29 7.15
N PRO A 537 -1.44 23.91 7.08
CA PRO A 537 -0.85 24.56 8.25
C PRO A 537 -1.84 25.53 8.90
N ARG A 538 -1.89 25.56 10.23
CA ARG A 538 -2.87 26.37 10.97
C ARG A 538 -2.73 27.86 10.65
N GLU A 539 -1.51 28.35 10.54
CA GLU A 539 -1.16 29.72 10.16
C GLU A 539 -1.65 30.11 8.76
N ALA A 540 -1.87 29.12 7.89
CA ALA A 540 -2.45 29.32 6.58
C ALA A 540 -3.99 29.32 6.61
N GLY A 541 -4.61 29.11 7.78
CA GLY A 541 -6.05 28.90 7.96
C GLY A 541 -6.47 27.45 7.82
N GLY A 542 -5.64 26.51 8.26
CA GLY A 542 -5.98 25.08 8.33
C GLY A 542 -6.67 24.70 9.64
N CYS A 543 -7.50 23.65 9.58
CA CYS A 543 -8.26 23.11 10.71
C CYS A 543 -7.74 21.74 11.17
N VAL A 544 -7.13 20.96 10.27
CA VAL A 544 -6.54 19.65 10.59
C VAL A 544 -5.10 19.53 10.09
N ASP A 545 -4.30 18.74 10.80
CA ASP A 545 -2.93 18.40 10.41
C ASP A 545 -2.87 17.28 9.34
N ALA A 546 -1.66 16.96 8.87
CA ALA A 546 -1.42 15.89 7.89
C ALA A 546 -1.82 14.48 8.39
N ARG A 547 -2.06 14.30 9.69
CA ARG A 547 -2.55 13.06 10.31
C ARG A 547 -4.05 13.13 10.64
N LEU A 548 -4.74 14.14 10.13
CA LEU A 548 -6.17 14.40 10.27
C LEU A 548 -6.61 14.80 11.68
N ASN A 549 -5.68 15.14 12.58
CA ASN A 549 -6.03 15.63 13.90
C ASN A 549 -6.57 17.05 13.79
N VAL A 550 -7.66 17.34 14.52
CA VAL A 550 -8.13 18.72 14.66
C VAL A 550 -7.14 19.49 15.53
N TYR A 551 -6.65 20.63 15.04
CA TYR A 551 -5.62 21.39 15.74
C TYR A 551 -6.00 21.71 17.19
N GLU A 552 -5.03 21.60 18.09
CA GLU A 552 -5.16 21.85 19.53
C GLU A 552 -6.15 20.96 20.29
N THR A 553 -6.68 19.91 19.65
CA THR A 553 -7.50 18.91 20.32
C THR A 553 -6.73 17.61 20.54
N ILE A 554 -7.22 16.78 21.47
CA ILE A 554 -6.68 15.45 21.74
C ILE A 554 -7.77 14.41 21.45
N GLN A 555 -7.41 13.32 20.76
CA GLN A 555 -8.32 12.21 20.42
C GLN A 555 -9.51 12.61 19.53
N LEU A 556 -9.33 13.61 18.67
CA LEU A 556 -10.32 14.00 17.66
C LEU A 556 -9.68 14.09 16.28
N LYS A 557 -10.27 13.37 15.32
CA LYS A 557 -9.92 13.46 13.89
C LYS A 557 -11.13 13.78 13.04
N VAL A 558 -10.90 14.39 11.88
CA VAL A 558 -11.93 14.57 10.84
C VAL A 558 -11.55 13.74 9.62
N VAL A 559 -12.46 12.89 9.18
CA VAL A 559 -12.23 11.89 8.13
C VAL A 559 -13.41 11.91 7.17
N ASP A 560 -13.46 12.93 6.32
CA ASP A 560 -14.35 13.04 5.17
C ASP A 560 -13.85 14.13 4.20
N LEU A 561 -14.62 14.43 3.16
CA LEU A 561 -14.20 15.40 2.14
C LEU A 561 -14.10 16.86 2.62
N SER A 562 -14.53 17.19 3.84
CA SER A 562 -14.30 18.51 4.45
C SER A 562 -12.82 18.87 4.52
N ILE A 563 -11.92 17.88 4.59
CA ILE A 563 -10.49 18.11 4.82
C ILE A 563 -9.73 18.55 3.57
N LEU A 564 -10.29 18.39 2.38
CA LEU A 564 -9.54 18.62 1.14
C LEU A 564 -9.01 20.07 1.07
N PRO A 565 -7.70 20.28 0.86
CA PRO A 565 -7.14 21.63 0.76
C PRO A 565 -7.51 22.36 -0.52
N SER A 566 -7.78 21.60 -1.59
CA SER A 566 -8.20 22.09 -2.89
C SER A 566 -8.95 20.99 -3.65
N ASN A 567 -9.68 21.40 -4.69
CA ASN A 567 -10.46 20.49 -5.52
C ASN A 567 -9.64 19.44 -6.29
N VAL A 568 -10.32 18.38 -6.70
CA VAL A 568 -9.82 17.28 -7.55
C VAL A 568 -10.70 17.21 -8.78
N GLY A 569 -10.13 17.08 -9.98
CA GLY A 569 -10.87 17.16 -11.24
C GLY A 569 -11.65 15.89 -11.58
N ALA A 570 -12.50 15.41 -10.67
CA ALA A 570 -13.19 14.13 -10.75
C ALA A 570 -14.45 14.06 -9.89
N ASN A 571 -15.38 13.17 -10.24
CA ASN A 571 -16.44 12.80 -9.30
C ASN A 571 -15.82 12.21 -8.01
N THR A 572 -16.25 12.70 -6.86
CA THR A 572 -15.44 12.59 -5.62
C THR A 572 -15.60 11.28 -4.84
N TYR A 573 -16.28 10.25 -5.38
CA TYR A 573 -16.42 8.98 -4.68
C TYR A 573 -15.08 8.22 -4.56
N SER A 574 -14.25 8.20 -5.61
CA SER A 574 -12.89 7.64 -5.55
C SER A 574 -12.05 8.34 -4.47
N THR A 575 -12.11 9.67 -4.43
CA THR A 575 -11.41 10.48 -3.44
C THR A 575 -11.92 10.20 -2.03
N ALA A 576 -13.24 10.06 -1.83
CA ALA A 576 -13.79 9.66 -0.53
C ALA A 576 -13.32 8.25 -0.10
N LEU A 577 -13.26 7.28 -1.01
CA LEU A 577 -12.70 5.97 -0.69
C LEU A 577 -11.21 6.08 -0.30
N LEU A 578 -10.45 6.89 -1.04
CA LEU A 578 -9.03 7.17 -0.80
C LEU A 578 -8.76 7.82 0.57
N ILE A 579 -9.52 8.86 0.93
CA ILE A 579 -9.44 9.48 2.26
C ILE A 579 -9.71 8.42 3.35
N GLY A 580 -10.68 7.53 3.13
CA GLY A 580 -10.99 6.44 4.07
C GLY A 580 -9.85 5.44 4.26
N GLU A 581 -9.20 4.99 3.18
CA GLU A 581 -8.04 4.10 3.30
C GLU A 581 -6.85 4.79 3.97
N LYS A 582 -6.56 6.05 3.61
CA LYS A 582 -5.47 6.80 4.22
C LYS A 582 -5.72 7.04 5.71
N ALA A 583 -6.94 7.36 6.10
CA ALA A 583 -7.32 7.51 7.50
C ALA A 583 -7.21 6.19 8.28
N ALA A 584 -7.58 5.06 7.67
CA ALA A 584 -7.40 3.74 8.30
C ALA A 584 -5.94 3.48 8.63
N LEU A 585 -5.01 3.81 7.72
CA LEU A 585 -3.57 3.68 7.92
C LEU A 585 -3.08 4.57 9.06
N LEU A 586 -3.40 5.86 9.02
CA LEU A 586 -2.97 6.82 10.03
C LEU A 586 -3.52 6.48 11.43
N ILE A 587 -4.77 6.07 11.53
CA ILE A 587 -5.38 5.66 12.81
C ILE A 587 -4.79 4.33 13.29
N ALA A 588 -4.55 3.38 12.39
CA ALA A 588 -3.88 2.13 12.73
C ALA A 588 -2.47 2.38 13.29
N GLU A 589 -1.72 3.29 12.69
CA GLU A 589 -0.42 3.74 13.18
C GLU A 589 -0.51 4.34 14.58
N ASP A 590 -1.43 5.29 14.78
CA ASP A 590 -1.63 5.95 16.07
C ASP A 590 -2.06 4.95 17.17
N LEU A 591 -2.70 3.84 16.79
CA LEU A 591 -3.12 2.76 17.70
C LEU A 591 -2.09 1.63 17.84
N GLY A 592 -0.93 1.71 17.16
CA GLY A 592 0.11 0.69 17.20
C GLY A 592 -0.22 -0.60 16.43
N LEU A 593 -1.14 -0.55 15.46
CA LEU A 593 -1.58 -1.69 14.63
C LEU A 593 -0.73 -1.89 13.34
N ASN A 594 0.46 -1.30 13.30
CA ASN A 594 1.33 -1.19 12.11
C ASN A 594 1.65 -2.49 11.36
N HIS A 595 1.55 -3.63 12.02
CA HIS A 595 1.92 -4.94 11.48
C HIS A 595 0.85 -5.55 10.58
N GLN A 596 -0.36 -4.98 10.58
CA GLN A 596 -1.51 -5.51 9.82
C GLN A 596 -1.94 -4.61 8.65
N PHE A 597 -1.34 -3.42 8.52
CA PHE A 597 -1.74 -2.39 7.56
C PHE A 597 -0.66 -1.96 6.57
N THR A 598 0.59 -2.34 6.82
CA THR A 598 1.71 -1.98 5.94
C THR A 598 1.90 -3.06 4.88
N HIS A 599 1.37 -2.80 3.68
CA HIS A 599 2.05 -3.27 2.47
C HIS A 599 3.16 -2.27 2.19
N LEU A 600 4.39 -2.65 2.56
CA LEU A 600 5.73 -2.18 2.16
C LEU A 600 6.69 -2.80 3.23
N ARG A 601 7.93 -3.24 2.94
CA ARG A 601 9.03 -2.27 2.83
C ARG A 601 10.34 -2.81 2.21
N PRO A 602 10.83 -2.14 1.16
CA PRO A 602 12.23 -1.96 0.74
C PRO A 602 13.45 -1.82 1.70
N SER A 603 13.27 -1.83 3.03
CA SER A 603 14.18 -1.13 3.97
C SER A 603 15.63 -1.65 4.01
N ASP A 604 15.87 -2.94 3.80
CA ASP A 604 17.22 -3.53 3.88
C ASP A 604 18.11 -3.02 2.73
N PHE A 605 17.54 -2.89 1.53
CA PHE A 605 18.24 -2.36 0.36
C PHE A 605 18.35 -0.84 0.42
N ASP A 606 17.33 -0.15 0.92
CA ASP A 606 17.39 1.31 1.04
C ASP A 606 18.46 1.76 2.04
N ALA A 607 18.74 0.97 3.07
CA ALA A 607 19.88 1.18 3.96
C ALA A 607 21.22 1.11 3.21
N TRP A 608 21.31 0.35 2.12
CA TRP A 608 22.52 0.27 1.30
C TRP A 608 22.66 1.40 0.29
N ASN A 609 21.65 2.27 0.13
CA ASN A 609 21.51 3.14 -1.04
C ASN A 609 22.62 4.19 -1.16
N THR A 610 23.75 3.71 -1.63
CA THR A 610 24.98 4.41 -1.92
C THR A 610 25.17 4.24 -3.42
N GLY A 611 24.53 5.10 -4.21
CA GLY A 611 24.72 5.13 -5.66
C GLY A 611 24.06 3.99 -6.45
N GLY A 612 22.76 3.74 -6.20
CA GLY A 612 21.96 2.84 -7.04
C GLY A 612 21.82 1.41 -6.50
N TRP A 613 21.91 1.24 -5.18
CA TRP A 613 21.75 -0.03 -4.46
C TRP A 613 20.50 -0.03 -3.57
N GLY A 614 19.57 0.90 -3.81
CA GLY A 614 18.27 0.94 -3.14
C GLY A 614 17.29 -0.07 -3.74
N SER A 615 16.14 -0.25 -3.09
CA SER A 615 15.08 -1.14 -3.55
C SER A 615 14.58 -0.86 -4.97
N ASP A 616 14.43 0.41 -5.32
CA ASP A 616 14.01 0.86 -6.66
C ASP A 616 14.95 0.34 -7.77
N ASP A 617 16.24 0.22 -7.46
CA ASP A 617 17.25 -0.29 -8.39
C ASP A 617 17.32 -1.82 -8.40
N LEU A 618 17.06 -2.44 -7.25
CA LEU A 618 17.34 -3.86 -7.02
C LEU A 618 16.13 -4.77 -7.24
N ILE A 619 14.90 -4.32 -6.96
CA ILE A 619 13.68 -5.11 -7.21
C ILE A 619 13.54 -5.48 -8.69
N PRO A 620 13.76 -4.59 -9.68
CA PRO A 620 13.72 -4.99 -11.08
C PRO A 620 14.71 -6.12 -11.43
N LEU A 621 15.88 -6.14 -10.79
CA LEU A 621 16.89 -7.19 -10.99
C LEU A 621 16.51 -8.50 -10.32
N LEU A 622 15.91 -8.46 -9.12
CA LEU A 622 15.30 -9.63 -8.47
C LEU A 622 14.29 -10.28 -9.42
N LYS A 623 13.36 -9.47 -9.95
CA LYS A 623 12.32 -9.95 -10.88
C LYS A 623 12.88 -10.53 -12.18
N LYS A 624 14.06 -10.07 -12.60
CA LYS A 624 14.71 -10.53 -13.82
C LYS A 624 15.25 -11.96 -13.68
N PHE A 625 15.86 -12.31 -12.55
CA PHE A 625 16.42 -13.66 -12.40
C PHE A 625 15.41 -14.68 -11.87
N GLU A 626 14.36 -14.24 -11.19
CA GLU A 626 13.37 -15.12 -10.56
C GLU A 626 12.30 -15.65 -11.53
N ASN A 627 11.97 -16.93 -11.36
CA ASN A 627 10.75 -17.55 -11.82
C ASN A 627 10.02 -18.18 -10.62
N TYR A 628 9.12 -17.39 -10.04
CA TYR A 628 8.46 -17.66 -8.78
C TYR A 628 7.13 -18.41 -8.98
N HIS A 629 7.00 -19.60 -8.37
CA HIS A 629 5.88 -20.51 -8.61
C HIS A 629 4.88 -20.60 -7.45
N ILE A 630 5.07 -19.82 -6.38
CA ILE A 630 4.30 -19.97 -5.13
C ILE A 630 3.08 -19.06 -5.11
N ALA A 631 3.28 -17.75 -5.22
CA ALA A 631 2.22 -16.74 -5.21
C ALA A 631 2.33 -15.88 -6.47
N PRO A 632 1.45 -16.04 -7.48
CA PRO A 632 1.49 -15.25 -8.69
C PRO A 632 1.08 -13.78 -8.43
N GLY A 633 1.61 -12.84 -9.23
CA GLY A 633 1.18 -11.43 -9.21
C GLY A 633 1.79 -10.55 -8.10
N ARG A 634 2.73 -11.06 -7.30
CA ARG A 634 3.47 -10.28 -6.30
C ARG A 634 4.37 -9.24 -6.98
N ALA A 635 4.35 -8.01 -6.46
CA ALA A 635 5.09 -6.89 -7.04
C ALA A 635 6.62 -7.06 -6.98
N THR A 636 7.08 -7.79 -5.96
CA THR A 636 8.46 -8.04 -5.52
C THR A 636 9.13 -9.23 -6.21
N HIS A 637 8.37 -10.11 -6.88
CA HIS A 637 8.85 -11.35 -7.47
C HIS A 637 8.84 -11.36 -9.00
N GLY A 638 9.77 -12.13 -9.56
CA GLY A 638 9.86 -12.43 -10.99
C GLY A 638 9.15 -13.72 -11.36
N TYR A 639 8.61 -13.80 -12.58
CA TYR A 639 7.84 -14.97 -13.06
C TYR A 639 8.37 -15.56 -14.37
N THR A 640 9.57 -15.13 -14.79
CA THR A 640 10.10 -15.47 -16.13
C THR A 640 11.60 -15.70 -16.16
N GLY A 641 12.29 -15.49 -15.04
CA GLY A 641 13.72 -15.63 -14.95
C GLY A 641 14.22 -17.08 -15.00
N PRO A 642 15.54 -17.29 -15.11
CA PRO A 642 16.13 -18.63 -15.19
C PRO A 642 16.11 -19.40 -13.85
N ILE A 643 15.94 -18.74 -12.71
CA ILE A 643 16.00 -19.38 -11.39
C ILE A 643 14.58 -19.72 -10.90
N ASN A 644 14.24 -21.00 -10.89
CA ASN A 644 12.96 -21.47 -10.35
C ASN A 644 12.96 -21.41 -8.81
N ILE A 645 11.88 -20.83 -8.27
CA ILE A 645 11.61 -20.78 -6.84
C ILE A 645 10.22 -21.36 -6.60
N SER A 646 10.13 -22.46 -5.84
CA SER A 646 8.87 -23.15 -5.57
C SER A 646 8.89 -23.84 -4.21
N HIS A 647 7.76 -24.46 -3.84
CA HIS A 647 7.74 -25.44 -2.76
C HIS A 647 8.23 -26.81 -3.25
N SER A 648 8.71 -27.65 -2.33
CA SER A 648 8.84 -29.09 -2.58
C SER A 648 7.45 -29.75 -2.67
N GLY A 649 7.37 -30.88 -3.38
CA GLY A 649 6.10 -31.56 -3.67
C GLY A 649 5.29 -31.94 -2.43
N ASP A 650 5.84 -32.80 -1.57
CA ASP A 650 5.17 -33.26 -0.35
C ASP A 650 5.49 -32.35 0.86
N TYR A 651 4.59 -32.31 1.83
CA TYR A 651 4.66 -31.46 3.02
C TYR A 651 4.95 -32.30 4.27
N ALA A 652 6.06 -32.06 4.98
CA ALA A 652 6.44 -32.86 6.16
C ALA A 652 5.45 -32.69 7.33
N THR A 653 5.13 -33.78 8.05
CA THR A 653 4.20 -33.78 9.20
C THR A 653 4.62 -32.77 10.27
N VAL A 654 5.90 -32.75 10.65
CA VAL A 654 6.43 -31.83 11.65
C VAL A 654 6.34 -30.36 11.24
N ALA A 655 6.41 -30.07 9.93
CA ALA A 655 6.25 -28.71 9.42
C ALA A 655 4.80 -28.23 9.57
N LYS A 656 3.82 -29.12 9.36
CA LYS A 656 2.41 -28.85 9.64
C LYS A 656 2.17 -28.57 11.11
N GLU A 657 2.65 -29.44 11.98
CA GLU A 657 2.51 -29.28 13.43
C GLU A 657 3.14 -27.98 13.92
N TYR A 658 4.27 -27.58 13.35
CA TYR A 658 4.90 -26.31 13.65
C TYR A 658 4.03 -25.10 13.25
N LEU A 659 3.45 -25.10 12.04
CA LEU A 659 2.54 -24.02 11.62
C LEU A 659 1.26 -24.00 12.47
N ASP A 660 0.74 -25.17 12.84
CA ASP A 660 -0.41 -25.29 13.76
C ASP A 660 -0.06 -24.74 15.16
N ALA A 661 1.15 -25.03 15.68
CA ALA A 661 1.65 -24.47 16.93
C ALA A 661 1.84 -22.94 16.87
N CYS A 662 2.28 -22.42 15.73
CA CYS A 662 2.34 -20.98 15.49
C CYS A 662 0.94 -20.35 15.53
N ALA A 663 -0.03 -20.94 14.84
CA ALA A 663 -1.41 -20.46 14.84
C ALA A 663 -2.02 -20.48 16.26
N GLN A 664 -1.76 -21.53 17.05
CA GLN A 664 -2.21 -21.64 18.45
C GLN A 664 -1.61 -20.57 19.38
N THR A 665 -0.45 -20.00 19.03
CA THR A 665 0.22 -18.96 19.80
C THR A 665 -0.07 -17.54 19.28
N GLY A 666 -1.02 -17.41 18.35
CA GLY A 666 -1.40 -16.13 17.75
C GLY A 666 -0.42 -15.59 16.71
N ILE A 667 0.50 -16.43 16.20
CA ILE A 667 1.36 -16.10 15.07
C ILE A 667 0.56 -16.36 13.78
N PRO A 668 0.32 -15.34 12.94
CA PRO A 668 -0.51 -15.49 11.75
C PRO A 668 0.20 -16.33 10.70
N MET A 669 -0.57 -17.16 10.00
CA MET A 669 -0.10 -17.79 8.77
C MET A 669 -0.09 -16.76 7.64
N VAL A 670 1.00 -16.71 6.90
CA VAL A 670 1.17 -15.86 5.72
C VAL A 670 1.39 -16.74 4.49
N GLU A 671 1.02 -16.24 3.31
CA GLU A 671 1.17 -17.01 2.07
C GLU A 671 2.64 -17.09 1.64
N ASP A 672 3.40 -16.01 1.86
CA ASP A 672 4.80 -15.89 1.48
C ASP A 672 5.59 -15.18 2.58
N LEU A 673 6.34 -15.95 3.36
CA LEU A 673 7.22 -15.42 4.40
C LEU A 673 8.47 -14.73 3.84
N MET A 674 8.83 -14.98 2.58
CA MET A 674 10.04 -14.45 1.95
C MET A 674 9.79 -13.20 1.11
N ASP A 675 8.53 -12.82 0.87
CA ASP A 675 8.17 -11.55 0.25
C ASP A 675 8.79 -10.37 1.02
N LEU A 676 9.32 -9.37 0.28
CA LEU A 676 9.98 -8.19 0.85
C LEU A 676 9.04 -7.35 1.74
N HIS A 677 7.73 -7.56 1.67
CA HIS A 677 6.74 -6.87 2.49
C HIS A 677 6.28 -7.70 3.70
N THR A 678 6.69 -8.96 3.83
CA THR A 678 6.28 -9.83 4.94
C THR A 678 7.23 -9.70 6.14
N GLY A 679 6.81 -8.91 7.14
CA GLY A 679 7.60 -8.61 8.34
C GLY A 679 7.32 -9.46 9.58
N TYR A 680 6.22 -10.21 9.62
CA TYR A 680 5.82 -11.03 10.78
C TYR A 680 4.85 -12.13 10.36
N GLY A 681 5.03 -13.35 10.86
CA GLY A 681 4.14 -14.48 10.59
C GLY A 681 4.88 -15.79 10.41
N CYS A 682 4.17 -16.84 9.99
CA CYS A 682 4.71 -18.15 9.69
C CYS A 682 4.17 -18.70 8.36
N SER A 683 4.98 -19.45 7.62
CA SER A 683 4.53 -20.11 6.38
C SER A 683 5.41 -21.31 6.04
N ARG A 684 5.03 -21.98 4.95
CA ARG A 684 5.97 -22.83 4.21
C ARG A 684 7.11 -21.99 3.65
N ILE A 685 8.32 -22.56 3.60
CA ILE A 685 9.50 -21.86 3.11
C ILE A 685 9.70 -22.13 1.62
N ALA A 686 9.79 -21.06 0.83
CA ALA A 686 10.15 -21.10 -0.58
C ALA A 686 11.58 -21.63 -0.79
N LYS A 687 11.79 -22.41 -1.86
CA LYS A 687 13.08 -23.04 -2.15
C LYS A 687 13.49 -22.84 -3.60
N TYR A 688 14.81 -22.82 -3.83
CA TYR A 688 15.43 -22.84 -5.15
C TYR A 688 15.38 -24.23 -5.78
N VAL A 689 14.19 -24.65 -6.20
CA VAL A 689 13.94 -25.95 -6.82
C VAL A 689 13.06 -25.77 -8.04
N ASP A 690 13.31 -26.61 -9.05
CA ASP A 690 12.44 -26.67 -10.22
C ASP A 690 11.19 -27.48 -9.88
N PRO A 691 9.98 -26.90 -9.99
CA PRO A 691 8.74 -27.57 -9.60
C PRO A 691 8.42 -28.79 -10.46
N SER A 692 8.96 -28.89 -11.68
CA SER A 692 8.72 -30.01 -12.59
C SER A 692 9.63 -31.21 -12.31
N THR A 693 10.86 -30.96 -11.87
CA THR A 693 11.86 -32.01 -11.67
C THR A 693 12.16 -32.31 -10.21
N GLY A 694 11.88 -31.37 -9.30
CA GLY A 694 12.25 -31.40 -7.89
C GLY A 694 13.74 -31.14 -7.65
N TYR A 695 14.54 -30.90 -8.69
CA TYR A 695 15.98 -30.68 -8.53
C TYR A 695 16.30 -29.25 -8.12
N ARG A 696 17.34 -29.14 -7.28
CA ARG A 696 17.93 -27.87 -6.86
C ARG A 696 18.35 -27.03 -8.08
N GLN A 697 18.09 -25.74 -8.00
CA GLN A 697 18.59 -24.73 -8.93
C GLN A 697 19.87 -24.10 -8.38
N ASP A 698 20.82 -23.78 -9.26
CA ASP A 698 22.03 -23.03 -8.91
C ASP A 698 22.49 -22.13 -10.06
N ALA A 699 23.27 -21.10 -9.71
CA ALA A 699 23.75 -20.11 -10.65
C ALA A 699 24.71 -20.68 -11.71
N ALA A 700 25.48 -21.73 -11.40
CA ALA A 700 26.46 -22.27 -12.33
C ALA A 700 25.76 -22.97 -13.50
N HIS A 701 24.73 -23.77 -13.24
CA HIS A 701 23.94 -24.37 -14.32
C HIS A 701 23.27 -23.33 -15.21
N GLN A 702 22.70 -22.30 -14.59
CA GLN A 702 21.87 -21.32 -15.28
C GLN A 702 22.66 -20.26 -16.04
N TYR A 703 23.81 -19.81 -15.52
CA TYR A 703 24.60 -18.73 -16.14
C TYR A 703 25.92 -19.19 -16.78
N ILE A 704 26.53 -20.30 -16.33
CA ILE A 704 27.84 -20.75 -16.82
C ILE A 704 27.71 -21.97 -17.74
N HIS A 705 27.04 -23.04 -17.30
CA HIS A 705 26.91 -24.27 -18.10
C HIS A 705 25.97 -24.09 -19.31
N SER A 706 24.95 -23.24 -19.18
CA SER A 706 24.10 -22.81 -20.31
C SER A 706 24.91 -22.13 -21.43
N GLN A 707 26.09 -21.58 -21.10
CA GLN A 707 27.02 -20.93 -22.02
C GLN A 707 28.18 -21.84 -22.45
N SER A 708 28.06 -23.16 -22.29
CA SER A 708 29.13 -24.13 -22.62
C SER A 708 29.62 -24.07 -24.08
N GLY A 709 28.80 -23.57 -25.00
CA GLY A 709 29.19 -23.31 -26.39
C GLY A 709 29.98 -22.01 -26.63
N ASN A 710 30.06 -21.12 -25.63
CA ASN A 710 30.73 -19.83 -25.74
C ASN A 710 32.26 -19.99 -25.64
N LYS A 711 32.94 -19.97 -26.79
CA LYS A 711 34.40 -20.11 -26.88
C LYS A 711 35.19 -18.99 -26.20
N SER A 712 34.55 -17.87 -25.88
CA SER A 712 35.16 -16.73 -25.19
C SER A 712 35.12 -16.87 -23.66
N LEU A 713 34.29 -17.79 -23.12
CA LEU A 713 34.25 -18.10 -21.70
C LEU A 713 35.18 -19.29 -21.41
N ARG A 714 36.13 -19.10 -20.47
CA ARG A 714 37.05 -20.16 -20.03
C ARG A 714 36.93 -20.34 -18.54
N VAL A 715 36.53 -21.54 -18.12
CA VAL A 715 36.46 -21.93 -16.71
C VAL A 715 37.61 -22.87 -16.42
N THR A 716 38.41 -22.56 -15.40
CA THR A 716 39.49 -23.42 -14.92
C THR A 716 39.17 -23.90 -13.51
N ALA A 717 38.80 -25.17 -13.37
CA ALA A 717 38.51 -25.79 -12.08
C ALA A 717 39.80 -26.25 -11.38
N LYS A 718 39.69 -26.69 -10.11
CA LYS A 718 40.80 -27.22 -9.29
C LYS A 718 42.03 -26.29 -9.24
N THR A 719 41.81 -24.99 -9.36
CA THR A 719 42.85 -23.96 -9.42
C THR A 719 42.62 -22.96 -8.29
N LEU A 720 43.66 -22.69 -7.51
CA LEU A 720 43.61 -21.75 -6.40
C LEU A 720 44.26 -20.43 -6.83
N VAL A 721 43.49 -19.33 -6.73
CA VAL A 721 44.04 -17.98 -6.89
C VAL A 721 44.79 -17.60 -5.62
N THR A 722 46.10 -17.37 -5.75
CA THR A 722 46.97 -17.06 -4.61
C THR A 722 46.98 -15.56 -4.32
N ARG A 723 47.09 -14.74 -5.37
CA ARG A 723 47.15 -13.27 -5.30
C ARG A 723 46.77 -12.62 -6.63
N ILE A 724 46.45 -11.34 -6.58
CA ILE A 724 46.37 -10.40 -7.69
C ILE A 724 47.78 -9.86 -7.96
N LEU A 725 48.08 -9.61 -9.23
CA LEU A 725 49.32 -9.02 -9.69
C LEU A 725 49.08 -7.55 -10.03
N PHE A 726 49.97 -6.68 -9.57
CA PHE A 726 49.87 -5.23 -9.76
C PHE A 726 51.07 -4.66 -10.54
N ASP A 727 50.77 -3.66 -11.36
CA ASP A 727 51.73 -2.69 -11.89
C ASP A 727 51.39 -1.32 -11.29
N GLY A 728 52.20 -0.85 -10.33
CA GLY A 728 51.79 0.21 -9.41
C GLY A 728 50.54 -0.20 -8.63
N THR A 729 49.43 0.54 -8.80
CA THR A 729 48.12 0.23 -8.20
C THR A 729 47.12 -0.38 -9.20
N LYS A 730 47.55 -0.64 -10.45
CA LYS A 730 46.71 -1.22 -11.49
C LYS A 730 46.79 -2.74 -11.45
N ALA A 731 45.65 -3.41 -11.29
CA ALA A 731 45.58 -4.86 -11.38
C ALA A 731 45.79 -5.32 -12.84
N VAL A 732 46.73 -6.22 -13.05
CA VAL A 732 47.15 -6.71 -14.39
C VAL A 732 46.95 -8.21 -14.58
N GLY A 733 46.56 -8.93 -13.54
CA GLY A 733 46.34 -10.38 -13.60
C GLY A 733 46.28 -11.04 -12.24
N VAL A 734 46.37 -12.36 -12.23
CA VAL A 734 46.36 -13.19 -11.02
C VAL A 734 47.46 -14.25 -11.06
N GLY A 735 48.01 -14.56 -9.89
CA GLY A 735 48.84 -15.73 -9.66
C GLY A 735 47.96 -16.91 -9.23
N VAL A 736 48.20 -18.08 -9.81
CA VAL A 736 47.42 -19.29 -9.55
C VAL A 736 48.32 -20.52 -9.35
N VAL A 737 47.84 -21.48 -8.58
CA VAL A 737 48.43 -22.82 -8.41
C VAL A 737 47.34 -23.88 -8.54
N GLY A 738 47.70 -25.13 -8.80
CA GLY A 738 46.77 -26.24 -8.64
C GLY A 738 46.29 -26.34 -7.19
N ASN A 739 45.04 -26.72 -6.96
CA ASN A 739 44.50 -26.75 -5.60
C ASN A 739 44.80 -28.08 -4.91
N LYS A 740 45.89 -28.15 -4.11
CA LYS A 740 46.29 -29.38 -3.40
C LYS A 740 45.26 -29.90 -2.39
N LYS A 741 44.31 -29.07 -1.94
CA LYS A 741 43.20 -29.51 -1.07
C LYS A 741 42.15 -30.32 -1.83
N GLN A 742 42.02 -30.12 -3.15
CA GLN A 742 41.08 -30.86 -4.00
C GLN A 742 41.73 -32.02 -4.75
N ASP A 743 43.04 -31.92 -5.02
CA ASP A 743 43.83 -32.97 -5.65
C ASP A 743 45.25 -32.94 -5.06
N PRO A 744 45.63 -33.91 -4.20
CA PRO A 744 46.95 -33.94 -3.57
C PRO A 744 48.13 -33.91 -4.56
N ASN A 745 47.91 -34.30 -5.82
CA ASN A 745 48.93 -34.30 -6.88
C ASN A 745 48.90 -33.03 -7.76
N ALA A 746 48.11 -32.03 -7.39
CA ALA A 746 47.95 -30.80 -8.18
C ALA A 746 49.27 -30.02 -8.29
N ASP A 747 49.61 -29.61 -9.52
CA ASP A 747 50.79 -28.81 -9.82
C ASP A 747 50.83 -27.51 -9.00
N GLN A 748 51.77 -27.42 -8.05
CA GLN A 748 51.96 -26.27 -7.17
C GLN A 748 52.83 -25.17 -7.79
N ALA A 749 53.31 -25.32 -9.03
CA ALA A 749 54.06 -24.28 -9.69
C ALA A 749 53.18 -23.04 -9.89
N LEU A 750 53.66 -21.88 -9.45
CA LEU A 750 52.97 -20.61 -9.63
C LEU A 750 52.88 -20.29 -11.12
N LYS A 751 51.65 -20.16 -11.61
CA LYS A 751 51.33 -19.72 -12.97
C LYS A 751 50.69 -18.34 -12.91
N THR A 752 50.90 -17.56 -13.97
CA THR A 752 50.34 -16.22 -14.10
C THR A 752 49.30 -16.19 -15.21
N ILE A 753 48.14 -15.61 -14.90
CA ILE A 753 47.09 -15.32 -15.88
C ILE A 753 46.93 -13.81 -15.94
N LEU A 754 47.23 -13.22 -17.11
CA LEU A 754 47.15 -11.77 -17.31
C LEU A 754 45.75 -11.35 -17.76
N ALA A 755 45.29 -10.23 -17.23
CA ALA A 755 44.02 -9.59 -17.58
C ALA A 755 44.29 -8.31 -18.39
N ARG A 756 43.63 -8.16 -19.54
CA ARG A 756 43.83 -6.98 -20.41
C ARG A 756 43.04 -5.75 -19.98
N ARG A 757 41.91 -5.95 -19.29
CA ARG A 757 40.96 -4.87 -18.99
C ARG A 757 40.62 -4.77 -17.50
N LEU A 758 40.22 -5.87 -16.89
CA LEU A 758 39.65 -5.87 -15.54
C LEU A 758 39.96 -7.20 -14.83
N VAL A 759 40.26 -7.13 -13.54
CA VAL A 759 40.24 -8.25 -12.61
C VAL A 759 39.02 -8.09 -11.71
N VAL A 760 38.19 -9.14 -11.60
CA VAL A 760 37.02 -9.17 -10.70
C VAL A 760 37.24 -10.28 -9.69
N VAL A 761 37.20 -9.94 -8.40
CA VAL A 761 37.30 -10.89 -7.30
C VAL A 761 35.91 -11.30 -6.87
N SER A 762 35.64 -12.60 -6.87
CA SER A 762 34.41 -13.22 -6.38
C SER A 762 34.78 -14.53 -5.68
N ALA A 763 35.58 -14.43 -4.61
CA ALA A 763 36.12 -15.56 -3.86
C ALA A 763 35.29 -15.86 -2.59
N GLY A 764 34.09 -15.26 -2.48
CA GLY A 764 33.24 -15.33 -1.31
C GLY A 764 33.74 -14.45 -0.18
N THR A 765 32.91 -14.28 0.85
CA THR A 765 33.15 -13.34 1.94
C THR A 765 34.55 -13.47 2.56
N VAL A 766 34.94 -14.65 3.01
CA VAL A 766 36.28 -14.85 3.58
C VAL A 766 37.38 -14.81 2.52
N GLY A 767 37.16 -15.45 1.38
CA GLY A 767 38.19 -15.61 0.36
C GLY A 767 38.62 -14.29 -0.28
N SER A 768 37.68 -13.39 -0.57
CA SER A 768 37.94 -12.11 -1.23
C SER A 768 38.82 -11.19 -0.38
N ALA A 769 38.53 -11.09 0.91
CA ALA A 769 39.37 -10.35 1.85
C ALA A 769 40.80 -10.93 1.91
N LEU A 770 40.94 -12.25 2.01
CA LEU A 770 42.26 -12.89 2.09
C LEU A 770 43.06 -12.79 0.79
N VAL A 771 42.41 -12.87 -0.37
CA VAL A 771 43.07 -12.65 -1.67
C VAL A 771 43.58 -11.21 -1.75
N LEU A 772 42.76 -10.22 -1.41
CA LEU A 772 43.18 -8.81 -1.43
C LEU A 772 44.39 -8.57 -0.52
N GLN A 773 44.33 -9.05 0.73
CA GLN A 773 45.41 -8.83 1.68
C GLN A 773 46.72 -9.55 1.27
N ARG A 774 46.65 -10.77 0.72
CA ARG A 774 47.82 -11.47 0.13
C ARG A 774 48.39 -10.78 -1.11
N SER A 775 47.62 -9.88 -1.71
CA SER A 775 48.00 -9.11 -2.89
C SER A 775 48.55 -7.72 -2.54
N GLY A 776 48.71 -7.41 -1.26
CA GLY A 776 49.18 -6.10 -0.80
C GLY A 776 48.08 -5.07 -0.54
N VAL A 777 46.80 -5.46 -0.56
CA VAL A 777 45.65 -4.56 -0.31
C VAL A 777 45.00 -4.91 1.03
N GLY A 778 45.29 -4.12 2.06
CA GLY A 778 44.85 -4.36 3.43
C GLY A 778 45.54 -3.44 4.42
N ALA A 779 45.39 -3.69 5.73
CA ALA A 779 46.13 -2.94 6.75
C ALA A 779 47.64 -3.17 6.62
N SER A 780 48.40 -2.13 6.25
CA SER A 780 49.86 -2.21 6.01
C SER A 780 50.62 -2.77 7.21
N SER A 781 50.21 -2.37 8.41
CA SER A 781 50.78 -2.83 9.68
C SER A 781 50.59 -4.32 9.94
N ARG A 782 49.63 -4.98 9.27
CA ARG A 782 49.37 -6.42 9.37
C ARG A 782 50.02 -7.18 8.21
N ILE A 783 49.81 -6.76 6.98
CA ILE A 783 50.27 -7.52 5.79
C ILE A 783 51.81 -7.54 5.67
N SER A 784 52.49 -6.46 6.07
CA SER A 784 53.97 -6.40 6.09
C SER A 784 54.60 -7.44 7.04
N LYS A 785 53.93 -7.76 8.15
CA LYS A 785 54.39 -8.81 9.09
C LYS A 785 54.39 -10.21 8.47
N CYS A 786 53.62 -10.41 7.41
CA CYS A 786 53.54 -11.66 6.67
C CYS A 786 54.50 -11.71 5.47
N GLY A 787 55.39 -10.70 5.33
CA GLY A 787 56.34 -10.61 4.22
C GLY A 787 55.71 -10.18 2.89
N ILE A 788 54.58 -9.46 2.94
CA ILE A 788 53.86 -8.94 1.76
C ILE A 788 54.04 -7.43 1.70
N ASP A 789 54.49 -6.93 0.54
CA ASP A 789 54.60 -5.49 0.29
C ASP A 789 53.21 -4.86 0.18
N THR A 790 53.01 -3.71 0.81
CA THR A 790 51.77 -2.93 0.67
C THR A 790 51.70 -2.31 -0.72
N VAL A 791 50.60 -2.59 -1.43
CA VAL A 791 50.17 -1.89 -2.64
C VAL A 791 49.20 -0.76 -2.29
N VAL A 792 48.18 -1.04 -1.46
CA VAL A 792 47.24 -0.04 -0.96
C VAL A 792 46.97 -0.30 0.52
N ASP A 793 47.19 0.74 1.34
CA ASP A 793 46.77 0.72 2.74
C ASP A 793 45.25 0.92 2.83
N LEU A 794 44.55 -0.17 3.15
CA LEU A 794 43.11 -0.24 3.22
C LEU A 794 42.69 -1.10 4.41
N PRO A 795 42.74 -0.55 5.64
CA PRO A 795 42.57 -1.34 6.87
C PRO A 795 41.17 -1.93 7.05
N GLY A 796 40.17 -1.46 6.32
CA GLY A 796 38.82 -2.05 6.32
C GLY A 796 38.75 -3.47 5.75
N VAL A 797 39.73 -3.90 4.93
CA VAL A 797 39.72 -5.24 4.32
C VAL A 797 39.88 -6.29 5.41
N GLY A 798 38.84 -7.10 5.59
CA GLY A 798 38.75 -8.14 6.61
C GLY A 798 38.13 -7.66 7.92
N ALA A 799 37.81 -6.38 8.10
CA ALA A 799 37.47 -5.83 9.42
C ALA A 799 35.97 -5.87 9.82
N ASN A 800 35.08 -6.24 8.90
CA ASN A 800 33.62 -6.20 9.09
C ASN A 800 32.98 -7.55 8.73
N TYR A 801 33.45 -8.63 9.34
CA TYR A 801 32.79 -9.93 9.17
C TYR A 801 31.44 -9.90 9.87
N GLU A 802 30.39 -10.25 9.12
CA GLU A 802 29.03 -10.40 9.61
C GLU A 802 28.52 -11.80 9.21
N ASP A 803 27.74 -12.42 10.07
CA ASP A 803 27.01 -13.66 9.77
C ASP A 803 25.81 -13.71 10.71
N HIS A 804 24.77 -14.43 10.30
CA HIS A 804 23.73 -14.82 11.23
C HIS A 804 24.33 -15.76 12.29
N CYS A 805 24.11 -15.50 13.57
CA CYS A 805 24.44 -16.43 14.64
C CYS A 805 23.20 -17.25 15.00
N ALA A 806 23.37 -18.54 15.27
CA ALA A 806 22.25 -19.44 15.53
C ALA A 806 22.58 -20.36 16.69
N CYS A 807 21.69 -20.41 17.68
CA CYS A 807 21.77 -21.38 18.77
C CYS A 807 20.82 -22.53 18.47
N THR A 808 21.33 -23.76 18.44
CA THR A 808 20.55 -24.94 18.08
C THR A 808 19.95 -25.61 19.32
N MET A 809 18.66 -25.96 19.28
CA MET A 809 17.98 -26.80 20.26
C MET A 809 17.47 -28.07 19.59
N VAL A 810 17.48 -29.18 20.33
CA VAL A 810 17.08 -30.50 19.82
C VAL A 810 16.04 -31.11 20.74
N TYR A 811 14.95 -31.60 20.16
CA TYR A 811 13.86 -32.22 20.90
C TYR A 811 13.61 -33.63 20.37
N HIS A 812 13.24 -34.51 21.27
CA HIS A 812 12.77 -35.83 20.92
C HIS A 812 11.38 -35.79 20.31
N ILE A 813 11.13 -36.68 19.35
CA ILE A 813 9.81 -36.85 18.74
C ILE A 813 9.30 -38.29 18.82
N ALA A 814 8.04 -38.48 18.44
CA ALA A 814 7.41 -39.78 18.35
C ALA A 814 8.08 -40.67 17.29
N ASP A 815 8.27 -41.95 17.61
CA ASP A 815 9.00 -42.92 16.77
C ASP A 815 8.32 -43.20 15.41
N ASP A 816 7.04 -42.86 15.26
CA ASP A 816 6.27 -43.01 14.03
C ASP A 816 6.39 -41.81 13.06
N VAL A 817 7.13 -40.78 13.46
CA VAL A 817 7.41 -39.60 12.62
C VAL A 817 8.63 -39.87 11.75
N GLU A 818 8.48 -39.69 10.44
CA GLU A 818 9.57 -39.89 9.48
C GLU A 818 10.63 -38.79 9.59
N THR A 819 11.91 -39.15 9.76
CA THR A 819 13.05 -38.22 9.84
C THR A 819 14.13 -38.57 8.81
N LEU A 820 15.04 -37.61 8.55
CA LEU A 820 16.23 -37.83 7.72
C LEU A 820 17.37 -38.53 8.49
N ASP A 821 17.22 -38.81 9.78
CA ASP A 821 18.27 -39.38 10.63
C ASP A 821 18.79 -40.74 10.09
N PRO A 822 17.92 -41.69 9.69
CA PRO A 822 18.39 -42.95 9.11
C PRO A 822 19.13 -42.76 7.77
N VAL A 823 18.76 -41.73 6.99
CA VAL A 823 19.44 -41.40 5.73
C VAL A 823 20.85 -40.88 6.01
N PHE A 824 21.01 -40.00 6.99
CA PHE A 824 22.33 -39.48 7.39
C PHE A 824 23.20 -40.51 8.10
N ALA A 825 22.59 -41.43 8.85
CA ALA A 825 23.28 -42.58 9.44
C ALA A 825 23.73 -43.62 8.39
N GLY A 826 23.34 -43.43 7.12
CA GLY A 826 23.74 -44.30 6.02
C GLY A 826 22.93 -45.59 5.91
N ASP A 827 21.72 -45.67 6.49
CA ASP A 827 20.83 -46.83 6.35
C ASP A 827 20.47 -47.02 4.86
N PRO A 828 20.93 -48.12 4.21
CA PRO A 828 20.68 -48.34 2.80
C PRO A 828 19.19 -48.44 2.46
N SER A 829 18.38 -48.96 3.38
CA SER A 829 16.95 -49.13 3.21
C SER A 829 16.23 -47.79 3.24
N ALA A 830 16.61 -46.88 4.14
CA ALA A 830 16.07 -45.53 4.24
C ALA A 830 16.47 -44.69 3.02
N ILE A 831 17.73 -44.76 2.60
CA ILE A 831 18.22 -44.10 1.39
C ILE A 831 17.45 -44.58 0.17
N GLN A 832 17.28 -45.91 0.01
CA GLN A 832 16.55 -46.47 -1.12
C GLN A 832 15.07 -46.07 -1.12
N ARG A 833 14.40 -46.07 0.05
CA ARG A 833 13.03 -45.59 0.20
C ARG A 833 12.91 -44.12 -0.19
N GLY A 834 13.77 -43.26 0.36
CA GLY A 834 13.81 -41.83 0.04
C GLY A 834 14.06 -41.55 -1.44
N LEU A 835 14.99 -42.28 -2.08
CA LEU A 835 15.24 -42.15 -3.51
C LEU A 835 14.05 -42.60 -4.36
N SER A 836 13.34 -43.64 -3.93
CA SER A 836 12.15 -44.14 -4.61
C SER A 836 10.99 -43.15 -4.50
N GLN A 837 10.77 -42.59 -3.30
CA GLN A 837 9.76 -41.55 -3.05
C GLN A 837 10.05 -40.29 -3.87
N PHE A 838 11.30 -39.78 -3.83
CA PHE A 838 11.71 -38.62 -4.61
C PHE A 838 11.56 -38.85 -6.12
N LYS A 839 11.89 -40.04 -6.64
CA LYS A 839 11.66 -40.36 -8.06
C LYS A 839 10.18 -40.29 -8.43
N GLY A 840 9.29 -40.75 -7.55
CA GLY A 840 7.85 -40.82 -7.76
C GLY A 840 7.14 -39.48 -7.61
N THR A 841 7.24 -38.82 -6.45
CA THR A 841 6.47 -37.60 -6.13
C THR A 841 7.24 -36.30 -6.33
N LYS A 842 8.57 -36.38 -6.58
CA LYS A 842 9.49 -35.23 -6.48
C LYS A 842 9.47 -34.56 -5.09
N GLY A 843 8.90 -35.26 -4.11
CA GLY A 843 8.78 -34.88 -2.70
C GLY A 843 9.43 -35.93 -1.81
N GLY A 844 8.83 -36.15 -0.64
CA GLY A 844 9.37 -37.05 0.38
C GLY A 844 10.59 -36.51 1.13
N LEU A 845 11.18 -37.35 1.99
CA LEU A 845 12.30 -36.96 2.85
C LEU A 845 13.47 -36.32 2.09
N LEU A 846 13.81 -36.81 0.89
CA LEU A 846 14.92 -36.28 0.08
C LEU A 846 14.56 -35.00 -0.72
N GLY A 847 13.27 -34.71 -0.88
CA GLY A 847 12.78 -33.44 -1.43
C GLY A 847 12.55 -32.37 -0.36
N ASN A 848 12.52 -32.79 0.91
CA ASN A 848 12.19 -31.97 2.06
C ASN A 848 13.46 -31.59 2.85
N GLY A 849 13.43 -30.41 3.44
CA GLY A 849 14.56 -29.85 4.18
C GLY A 849 14.02 -28.86 5.20
N ILE A 850 14.25 -27.57 4.96
CA ILE A 850 13.57 -26.49 5.70
C ILE A 850 12.20 -26.26 5.05
N ASP A 851 11.13 -26.80 5.64
CA ASP A 851 9.80 -26.81 5.00
C ASP A 851 8.84 -25.74 5.54
N ALA A 852 9.02 -25.33 6.80
CA ALA A 852 8.26 -24.27 7.43
C ALA A 852 9.17 -23.42 8.32
N GLY A 853 8.76 -22.18 8.54
CA GLY A 853 9.45 -21.25 9.42
C GLY A 853 8.57 -20.07 9.79
N SER A 854 9.11 -19.20 10.63
CA SER A 854 8.45 -17.96 11.05
C SER A 854 9.43 -16.80 11.07
N ARG A 855 8.89 -15.59 10.94
CA ARG A 855 9.53 -14.31 11.23
C ARG A 855 8.81 -13.72 12.43
N LEU A 856 9.49 -13.66 13.57
CA LEU A 856 8.90 -13.15 14.82
C LEU A 856 9.64 -11.91 15.32
N ARG A 857 8.97 -11.23 16.26
CA ARG A 857 9.53 -10.12 17.02
C ARG A 857 8.87 -10.10 18.42
N PRO A 858 9.56 -9.60 19.45
CA PRO A 858 8.98 -9.49 20.78
C PRO A 858 7.74 -8.59 20.77
N ARG A 859 6.68 -9.01 21.47
CA ARG A 859 5.50 -8.18 21.75
C ARG A 859 5.86 -7.12 22.79
N HIS A 860 5.09 -6.03 22.83
CA HIS A 860 5.32 -4.94 23.79
C HIS A 860 5.37 -5.41 25.26
N GLU A 861 4.54 -6.39 25.62
CA GLU A 861 4.52 -7.03 26.94
C GLU A 861 5.73 -7.95 27.22
N GLU A 862 6.40 -8.43 26.17
CA GLU A 862 7.60 -9.26 26.27
C GLU A 862 8.84 -8.40 26.39
N LEU A 863 8.87 -7.21 25.78
CA LEU A 863 9.98 -6.24 25.89
C LEU A 863 10.30 -5.91 27.35
N GLN A 864 9.28 -5.70 28.19
CA GLN A 864 9.47 -5.42 29.63
C GLN A 864 10.18 -6.56 30.39
N LYS A 865 10.21 -7.76 29.81
CA LYS A 865 10.84 -8.96 30.36
C LYS A 865 12.17 -9.30 29.68
N MET A 866 12.57 -8.53 28.67
CA MET A 866 13.87 -8.64 28.02
C MET A 866 14.94 -7.82 28.76
N GLY A 867 16.21 -8.11 28.48
CA GLY A 867 17.34 -7.39 29.05
C GLY A 867 17.31 -5.90 28.71
N SER A 868 17.85 -5.08 29.63
CA SER A 868 17.86 -3.61 29.49
C SER A 868 18.63 -3.12 28.26
N HIS A 869 19.68 -3.86 27.85
CA HIS A 869 20.49 -3.52 26.67
C HIS A 869 19.70 -3.71 25.38
N PHE A 870 18.98 -4.82 25.24
CA PHE A 870 18.06 -5.01 24.14
C PHE A 870 16.97 -3.93 24.11
N ASN A 871 16.36 -3.62 25.25
CA ASN A 871 15.31 -2.60 25.33
C ASN A 871 15.81 -1.21 24.95
N GLU A 872 17.07 -0.87 25.23
CA GLU A 872 17.68 0.39 24.85
C GLU A 872 17.93 0.47 23.33
N VAL A 873 18.50 -0.59 22.74
CA VAL A 873 18.65 -0.72 21.28
C VAL A 873 17.29 -0.67 20.60
N TRP A 874 16.31 -1.39 21.15
CA TRP A 874 14.94 -1.41 20.66
C TRP A 874 14.32 -0.01 20.69
N LYS A 875 14.44 0.72 21.80
CA LYS A 875 13.94 2.09 21.92
C LYS A 875 14.59 3.02 20.89
N GLN A 876 15.90 2.92 20.69
CA GLN A 876 16.61 3.75 19.73
C GLN A 876 16.20 3.45 18.28
N CYS A 877 16.06 2.17 17.93
CA CYS A 877 15.71 1.75 16.57
C CYS A 877 14.21 1.88 16.26
N TYR A 878 13.31 1.66 17.23
CA TYR A 878 11.88 1.52 16.95
C TYR A 878 10.96 2.57 17.60
N GLU A 879 11.42 3.27 18.64
CA GLU A 879 10.60 4.25 19.38
C GLU A 879 11.06 5.70 19.18
N SER A 880 12.30 5.93 18.72
CA SER A 880 12.83 7.27 18.41
C SER A 880 12.78 7.57 16.90
N THR A 881 12.70 8.86 16.54
CA THR A 881 12.41 9.40 15.20
C THR A 881 13.09 8.63 14.05
N PRO A 882 12.37 8.22 12.97
CA PRO A 882 12.85 7.29 11.94
C PRO A 882 13.99 7.79 11.02
N GLU A 883 14.58 8.94 11.31
CA GLU A 883 15.63 9.57 10.48
C GLU A 883 17.06 9.35 10.99
N LYS A 884 17.26 8.69 12.15
CA LYS A 884 18.60 8.50 12.71
C LYS A 884 19.17 7.11 12.42
N ILE A 885 20.22 7.07 11.61
CA ILE A 885 21.20 5.97 11.61
C ILE A 885 21.77 5.90 13.03
N VAL A 886 21.60 4.76 13.71
CA VAL A 886 22.22 4.54 15.02
C VAL A 886 23.73 4.59 14.84
N THR A 887 24.35 5.65 15.36
CA THR A 887 25.79 5.86 15.28
C THR A 887 26.40 6.01 16.67
N SER A 888 27.42 5.17 16.92
CA SER A 888 28.64 5.49 17.70
C SER A 888 28.61 5.58 19.24
N GLY A 889 27.55 5.19 19.94
CA GLY A 889 27.51 5.30 21.42
C GLY A 889 27.86 4.06 22.25
N PHE A 890 27.57 2.84 21.77
CA PHE A 890 27.28 1.72 22.67
C PHE A 890 28.13 0.46 22.50
N ILE A 891 29.05 0.40 21.52
CA ILE A 891 29.75 -0.85 21.17
C ILE A 891 31.26 -0.60 21.02
N GLY A 892 32.02 -0.86 22.09
CA GLY A 892 33.48 -1.06 22.03
C GLY A 892 34.36 0.09 21.53
N SER A 893 35.68 -0.11 21.58
CA SER A 893 36.72 0.93 21.44
C SER A 893 37.09 1.33 20.00
N GLN A 894 36.28 1.01 18.99
CA GLN A 894 36.58 1.23 17.55
C GLN A 894 35.47 2.03 16.83
N PRO A 895 35.37 3.35 17.04
CA PRO A 895 34.21 4.17 16.64
C PRO A 895 33.93 4.28 15.12
N PHE A 896 34.89 3.98 14.25
CA PHE A 896 34.77 4.21 12.79
C PHE A 896 34.25 3.00 11.98
N LEU A 897 34.31 1.79 12.53
CA LEU A 897 33.88 0.57 11.82
C LEU A 897 32.41 0.21 12.09
N HIS A 898 31.84 0.71 13.19
CA HIS A 898 30.52 0.32 13.71
C HIS A 898 29.36 1.27 13.35
N SER A 899 29.59 2.30 12.53
CA SER A 899 28.51 3.14 12.00
C SER A 899 27.81 2.43 10.84
N GLY A 900 26.85 1.54 11.13
CA GLY A 900 26.20 0.73 10.10
C GLY A 900 24.73 0.46 10.38
N LEU A 901 23.87 1.36 9.88
CA LEU A 901 22.70 1.00 9.06
C LEU A 901 21.75 -0.09 9.59
N ILE A 902 21.27 0.03 10.82
CA ILE A 902 19.98 -0.56 11.19
C ILE A 902 18.94 0.48 10.81
N SER A 903 18.15 0.20 9.78
CA SER A 903 16.98 1.03 9.51
C SER A 903 16.05 0.92 10.72
N PRO A 904 15.43 2.02 11.19
CA PRO A 904 14.34 1.99 12.18
C PRO A 904 13.17 1.05 11.81
N GLU A 905 13.19 0.60 10.57
CA GLU A 905 12.20 -0.22 9.92
C GLU A 905 12.60 -1.69 9.85
N SER A 906 13.88 -2.02 10.03
CA SER A 906 14.32 -3.41 10.01
C SER A 906 13.90 -4.10 11.30
N ARG A 907 13.13 -5.20 11.22
CA ARG A 907 12.28 -5.73 12.31
C ARG A 907 12.45 -7.23 12.57
N PHE A 908 13.56 -7.83 12.16
CA PHE A 908 13.60 -9.23 11.74
C PHE A 908 14.26 -10.20 12.72
N MET A 909 13.83 -10.21 13.96
CA MET A 909 14.66 -10.81 15.00
C MET A 909 14.36 -12.27 15.35
N THR A 910 13.69 -13.04 14.50
CA THR A 910 13.53 -14.48 14.75
C THR A 910 13.15 -15.18 13.48
N THR A 911 14.13 -15.72 12.77
CA THR A 911 13.86 -16.80 11.83
C THR A 911 13.99 -18.13 12.58
N ILE A 912 12.96 -18.97 12.55
CA ILE A 912 13.09 -20.40 12.85
C ILE A 912 13.32 -21.11 11.53
N ASN A 913 14.57 -21.49 11.27
CA ASN A 913 14.90 -22.40 10.19
C ASN A 913 15.10 -23.81 10.75
N PHE A 914 14.26 -24.74 10.29
CA PHE A 914 14.54 -26.18 10.32
C PHE A 914 15.92 -26.45 9.72
N ALA A 915 16.69 -27.36 10.30
CA ALA A 915 17.67 -28.12 9.55
C ALA A 915 17.73 -29.46 10.26
N LEU A 916 17.21 -30.50 9.64
CA LEU A 916 17.50 -31.85 10.12
C LEU A 916 18.99 -32.08 9.83
N TYR A 917 19.80 -31.95 10.89
CA TYR A 917 21.19 -32.36 10.96
C TYR A 917 21.36 -33.00 12.32
N VAL A 918 21.49 -34.33 12.36
CA VAL A 918 22.07 -35.02 13.51
C VAL A 918 23.34 -35.69 13.02
N SER A 919 24.46 -35.03 13.30
CA SER A 919 25.72 -35.70 13.55
C SER A 919 26.26 -35.09 14.84
N THR A 920 26.08 -35.81 15.94
CA THR A 920 27.11 -35.82 16.98
C THR A 920 27.93 -37.10 16.75
N PRO A 921 29.26 -37.07 16.91
CA PRO A 921 30.09 -38.27 16.79
C PRO A 921 29.80 -39.32 17.88
N GLU A 922 28.93 -39.00 18.83
CA GLU A 922 28.50 -39.84 19.94
C GLU A 922 27.01 -39.54 20.18
N VAL A 923 26.07 -40.44 19.85
CA VAL A 923 24.90 -40.94 20.64
C VAL A 923 23.95 -41.75 19.70
N ASP A 924 23.56 -42.95 20.12
CA ASP A 924 22.60 -43.88 19.46
C ASP A 924 21.11 -43.43 19.53
N VAL A 925 20.73 -42.25 19.00
CA VAL A 925 19.32 -41.81 18.97
C VAL A 925 18.91 -41.36 17.56
N TYR A 926 17.72 -41.78 17.09
CA TYR A 926 17.32 -41.70 15.67
C TYR A 926 16.02 -40.90 15.41
N TYR A 927 15.50 -40.14 16.38
CA TYR A 927 14.21 -39.42 16.24
C TYR A 927 14.22 -38.04 16.92
N GLU A 928 14.62 -37.00 16.18
CA GLU A 928 14.77 -35.65 16.73
C GLU A 928 14.25 -34.52 15.81
N ILE A 929 13.72 -33.44 16.40
CA ILE A 929 13.41 -32.16 15.72
C ILE A 929 14.32 -31.05 16.24
N LEU A 930 14.60 -30.08 15.37
CA LEU A 930 15.58 -29.04 15.64
C LEU A 930 15.00 -27.64 15.45
N PHE A 931 15.19 -26.77 16.45
CA PHE A 931 14.83 -25.35 16.40
C PHE A 931 16.09 -24.50 16.47
N ARG A 932 16.20 -23.51 15.56
CA ARG A 932 17.30 -22.54 15.54
C ARG A 932 16.74 -21.11 15.52
N PRO A 933 16.65 -20.42 16.66
CA PRO A 933 16.47 -18.98 16.70
C PRO A 933 17.66 -18.28 16.06
N ILE A 934 17.39 -17.57 14.97
CA ILE A 934 18.36 -16.80 14.21
C ILE A 934 17.97 -15.32 14.25
N PRO A 935 18.78 -14.44 14.85
CA PRO A 935 18.64 -12.99 14.69
C PRO A 935 19.05 -12.60 13.26
N ASN A 936 18.20 -11.87 12.54
CA ASN A 936 18.54 -11.48 11.17
C ASN A 936 19.48 -10.26 11.11
N GLU A 937 19.56 -9.46 12.18
CA GLU A 937 20.48 -8.31 12.27
C GLU A 937 21.30 -8.32 13.56
N PRO A 938 22.25 -9.27 13.70
CA PRO A 938 23.14 -9.27 14.85
C PRO A 938 23.99 -7.99 14.85
N LEU A 939 24.20 -7.40 16.03
CA LEU A 939 25.03 -6.22 16.25
C LEU A 939 26.52 -6.56 16.32
N SER A 940 26.83 -7.79 16.73
CA SER A 940 28.17 -8.35 16.80
C SER A 940 28.91 -8.26 15.45
N ARG A 941 30.21 -7.95 15.47
CA ARG A 941 31.06 -7.84 14.28
C ARG A 941 32.37 -8.60 14.48
N GLY A 942 32.71 -9.44 13.51
CA GLY A 942 33.96 -10.18 13.50
C GLY A 942 35.01 -9.59 12.56
N HIS A 943 36.10 -10.31 12.37
CA HIS A 943 37.12 -9.99 11.39
C HIS A 943 37.80 -11.23 10.82
N VAL A 944 38.39 -11.09 9.64
CA VAL A 944 39.22 -12.11 9.00
C VAL A 944 40.48 -11.49 8.37
N TYR A 945 41.63 -11.82 8.95
CA TYR A 945 42.93 -11.32 8.52
C TYR A 945 43.86 -12.48 8.15
N LEU A 946 44.79 -12.26 7.22
CA LEU A 946 45.81 -13.28 6.97
C LEU A 946 46.84 -13.35 8.09
N THR A 947 47.45 -14.52 8.24
CA THR A 947 48.56 -14.79 9.17
C THR A 947 49.87 -15.10 8.45
N SER A 948 49.80 -15.43 7.15
CA SER A 948 50.91 -15.81 6.30
C SER A 948 50.60 -15.54 4.83
N ALA A 949 51.64 -15.38 4.01
CA ALA A 949 51.52 -15.29 2.56
C ALA A 949 51.12 -16.63 1.90
N ASP A 950 51.28 -17.77 2.60
CA ASP A 950 50.83 -19.07 2.12
C ASP A 950 49.29 -19.13 2.08
N PRO A 951 48.66 -19.30 0.90
CA PRO A 951 47.21 -19.33 0.76
C PRO A 951 46.54 -20.54 1.44
N TYR A 952 47.30 -21.52 1.93
CA TYR A 952 46.79 -22.66 2.68
C TYR A 952 46.82 -22.47 4.20
N SER A 953 47.50 -21.43 4.69
CA SER A 953 47.54 -21.11 6.12
C SER A 953 46.17 -20.65 6.63
N SER A 954 45.84 -21.03 7.86
CA SER A 954 44.61 -20.59 8.52
C SER A 954 44.66 -19.09 8.82
N PRO A 955 43.61 -18.34 8.50
CA PRO A 955 43.54 -16.91 8.82
C PRO A 955 43.36 -16.68 10.33
N ASP A 956 43.67 -15.45 10.75
CA ASP A 956 43.23 -14.85 12.02
C ASP A 956 41.75 -14.51 11.84
N PHE A 957 40.87 -15.40 12.28
CA PHE A 957 39.43 -15.33 12.04
C PHE A 957 38.68 -15.32 13.36
N HIS A 958 38.03 -14.19 13.65
CA HIS A 958 37.17 -14.00 14.79
C HIS A 958 35.74 -13.73 14.30
N THR A 959 34.75 -14.48 14.77
CA THR A 959 33.35 -14.29 14.33
C THR A 959 32.69 -13.08 15.00
N GLY A 960 33.17 -12.69 16.18
CA GLY A 960 32.58 -11.64 17.01
C GLY A 960 31.25 -12.00 17.64
N PHE A 961 30.76 -13.23 17.49
CA PHE A 961 29.43 -13.63 17.96
C PHE A 961 29.24 -13.34 19.45
N LEU A 962 28.10 -12.71 19.76
CA LEU A 962 27.66 -12.39 21.12
C LEU A 962 28.56 -11.39 21.87
N GLU A 963 29.41 -10.63 21.15
CA GLU A 963 30.11 -9.48 21.73
C GLU A 963 29.13 -8.38 22.16
N ALA A 964 28.00 -8.24 21.44
CA ALA A 964 26.92 -7.37 21.86
C ALA A 964 25.93 -8.10 22.78
N GLN A 965 25.70 -7.57 23.98
CA GLN A 965 24.74 -8.15 24.94
C GLN A 965 23.31 -8.21 24.39
N ALA A 966 22.92 -7.26 23.53
CA ALA A 966 21.61 -7.31 22.88
C ALA A 966 21.43 -8.57 22.03
N ASP A 967 22.46 -9.07 21.35
CA ASP A 967 22.36 -10.33 20.57
C ASP A 967 22.11 -11.53 21.49
N VAL A 968 22.67 -11.49 22.71
CA VAL A 968 22.46 -12.52 23.74
C VAL A 968 21.03 -12.48 24.27
N ASP A 969 20.53 -11.29 24.66
CA ASP A 969 19.18 -11.09 25.17
C ASP A 969 18.11 -11.62 24.19
N VAL A 970 18.37 -11.44 22.90
CA VAL A 970 17.53 -11.91 21.79
C VAL A 970 17.54 -13.42 21.66
N HIS A 971 18.71 -14.05 21.75
CA HIS A 971 18.81 -15.50 21.74
C HIS A 971 18.13 -16.13 22.94
N VAL A 972 18.21 -15.52 24.13
CA VAL A 972 17.49 -15.98 25.33
C VAL A 972 15.98 -15.95 25.10
N TRP A 973 15.44 -14.85 24.56
CA TRP A 973 14.03 -14.77 24.21
C TRP A 973 13.65 -15.78 23.10
N GLY A 974 14.49 -15.92 22.07
CA GLY A 974 14.30 -16.86 20.97
C GLY A 974 14.30 -18.33 21.42
N TYR A 975 15.13 -18.68 22.41
CA TYR A 975 15.13 -20.00 23.06
C TYR A 975 13.77 -20.27 23.72
N LYS A 976 13.29 -19.33 24.55
CA LYS A 976 11.99 -19.47 25.25
C LYS A 976 10.85 -19.63 24.25
N LYS A 977 10.83 -18.83 23.19
CA LYS A 977 9.79 -18.88 22.16
C LYS A 977 9.82 -20.17 21.35
N SER A 978 11.01 -20.67 21.03
CA SER A 978 11.18 -21.96 20.34
C SER A 978 10.65 -23.11 21.19
N ARG A 979 10.95 -23.10 22.50
CA ARG A 979 10.47 -24.11 23.43
C ARG A 979 8.96 -24.05 23.66
N GLU A 980 8.36 -22.86 23.66
CA GLU A 980 6.90 -22.67 23.67
C GLU A 980 6.23 -23.34 22.47
N LEU A 981 6.79 -23.16 21.27
CA LEU A 981 6.26 -23.73 20.03
C LEU A 981 6.46 -25.25 19.96
N ALA A 982 7.66 -25.74 20.27
CA ALA A 982 7.97 -27.17 20.24
C ALA A 982 7.03 -27.98 21.15
N ARG A 983 6.73 -27.47 22.36
CA ARG A 983 5.85 -28.14 23.34
C ARG A 983 4.38 -28.23 22.92
N ARG A 984 3.97 -27.50 21.88
CA ARG A 984 2.61 -27.53 21.30
C ARG A 984 2.49 -28.50 20.12
N MET A 985 3.61 -29.01 19.62
CA MET A 985 3.62 -29.97 18.51
C MET A 985 3.20 -31.36 19.02
N PRO A 986 2.20 -32.02 18.41
CA PRO A 986 1.79 -33.37 18.79
C PRO A 986 2.93 -34.39 18.81
N SER A 987 3.89 -34.26 17.90
CA SER A 987 5.04 -35.15 17.80
C SER A 987 6.05 -34.99 18.94
N TYR A 988 6.00 -33.92 19.73
CA TYR A 988 6.94 -33.63 20.81
C TYR A 988 6.99 -34.73 21.89
N ARG A 989 8.20 -35.17 22.28
CA ARG A 989 8.46 -36.17 23.33
C ARG A 989 9.48 -35.72 24.39
N GLY A 990 9.89 -34.46 24.38
CA GLY A 990 10.81 -33.93 25.38
C GLY A 990 12.01 -33.19 24.79
N GLU A 991 12.75 -32.51 25.63
CA GLU A 991 14.02 -31.86 25.29
C GLU A 991 15.16 -32.89 25.29
N PHE A 992 16.03 -32.86 24.26
CA PHE A 992 17.27 -33.63 24.29
C PHE A 992 18.28 -32.91 25.18
N ALA A 993 18.36 -33.33 26.45
CA ALA A 993 19.09 -32.64 27.50
C ALA A 993 20.53 -32.16 27.14
N PRO A 994 21.35 -32.89 26.36
CA PRO A 994 22.67 -32.41 25.92
C PRO A 994 22.64 -31.14 25.05
N MET A 995 21.54 -30.90 24.34
CA MET A 995 21.35 -29.76 23.46
C MET A 995 20.32 -28.76 24.03
N HIS A 996 20.31 -28.63 25.36
CA HIS A 996 19.49 -27.69 26.10
C HIS A 996 20.26 -27.14 27.33
N PRO A 997 19.86 -25.97 27.89
CA PRO A 997 20.45 -25.42 29.09
C PRO A 997 20.34 -26.36 30.30
N LYS A 998 21.37 -26.31 31.15
CA LYS A 998 21.38 -27.04 32.43
C LYS A 998 20.61 -26.24 33.48
N PHE A 999 19.30 -26.42 33.51
CA PHE A 999 18.43 -25.83 34.52
C PHE A 999 18.60 -26.51 35.89
N PRO A 1000 18.35 -25.81 37.01
CA PRO A 1000 18.24 -26.44 38.33
C PRO A 1000 17.20 -27.57 38.33
N GLU A 1001 17.45 -28.67 39.03
CA GLU A 1001 16.53 -29.83 39.06
C GLU A 1001 15.13 -29.47 39.60
N THR A 1002 15.03 -28.45 40.46
CA THR A 1002 13.77 -27.95 41.02
C THR A 1002 13.07 -26.93 40.13
N SER A 1003 13.68 -26.51 39.02
CA SER A 1003 13.10 -25.51 38.13
C SER A 1003 11.98 -26.09 37.28
N ALA A 1004 10.92 -25.31 37.08
CA ALA A 1004 9.88 -25.63 36.10
C ALA A 1004 10.42 -25.67 34.65
N ALA A 1005 11.62 -25.11 34.41
CA ALA A 1005 12.32 -25.15 33.15
C ALA A 1005 13.17 -26.41 32.94
N ALA A 1006 13.29 -27.31 33.92
CA ALA A 1006 14.04 -28.57 33.74
C ALA A 1006 13.60 -29.34 32.48
N CYS A 1007 14.56 -29.97 31.79
CA CYS A 1007 14.28 -30.78 30.60
C CYS A 1007 13.47 -32.02 30.99
N VAL A 1008 12.52 -32.42 30.14
CA VAL A 1008 11.66 -33.59 30.35
C VAL A 1008 11.81 -34.58 29.18
N ARG A 1009 11.60 -35.86 29.46
CA ARG A 1009 11.38 -36.92 28.46
C ARG A 1009 10.04 -37.59 28.75
N LEU A 1010 9.21 -37.74 27.72
CA LEU A 1010 7.84 -38.21 27.83
C LEU A 1010 7.64 -39.48 26.98
N ASP A 1011 6.87 -40.44 27.51
CA ASP A 1011 6.47 -41.65 26.78
C ASP A 1011 5.28 -41.39 25.82
N GLY A 1012 4.62 -40.23 25.94
CA GLY A 1012 3.47 -39.85 25.13
C GLY A 1012 3.37 -38.33 24.92
N HIS A 1013 2.19 -37.87 24.53
CA HIS A 1013 1.94 -36.44 24.31
C HIS A 1013 2.04 -35.65 25.61
N LEU A 1014 2.46 -34.39 25.52
CA LEU A 1014 2.33 -33.45 26.62
C LEU A 1014 0.83 -33.33 26.98
N PRO A 1015 0.43 -33.45 28.26
CA PRO A 1015 -0.97 -33.40 28.64
C PRO A 1015 -1.68 -32.12 28.19
N SER A 1016 -2.87 -32.26 27.61
CA SER A 1016 -3.71 -31.12 27.22
C SER A 1016 -3.96 -30.19 28.41
N GLY A 1017 -3.66 -28.89 28.25
CA GLY A 1017 -3.80 -27.89 29.31
C GLY A 1017 -2.54 -27.66 30.16
N THR A 1018 -1.40 -28.28 29.81
CA THR A 1018 -0.10 -27.94 30.40
C THR A 1018 0.19 -26.44 30.18
N GLN A 1019 0.46 -25.71 31.25
CA GLN A 1019 0.78 -24.28 31.18
C GLN A 1019 2.18 -24.05 30.60
N ASP A 1020 2.39 -22.85 30.05
CA ASP A 1020 3.71 -22.41 29.60
C ASP A 1020 4.70 -22.32 30.77
N ILE A 1021 5.97 -22.59 30.48
CA ILE A 1021 7.04 -22.54 31.47
C ILE A 1021 7.23 -21.09 31.92
N LEU A 1022 7.15 -20.88 33.23
CA LEU A 1022 7.55 -19.62 33.86
C LEU A 1022 9.04 -19.71 34.19
N TYR A 1023 9.83 -18.95 33.44
CA TYR A 1023 11.28 -18.88 33.63
C TYR A 1023 11.63 -17.92 34.76
N THR A 1024 12.52 -18.36 35.64
CA THR A 1024 13.12 -17.54 36.70
C THR A 1024 14.38 -16.83 36.18
N HIS A 1025 14.95 -15.93 37.00
CA HIS A 1025 16.21 -15.27 36.67
C HIS A 1025 17.38 -16.26 36.56
N GLU A 1026 17.41 -17.31 37.40
CA GLU A 1026 18.44 -18.36 37.32
C GLU A 1026 18.31 -19.17 36.03
N ASP A 1027 17.08 -19.42 35.57
CA ASP A 1027 16.85 -20.08 34.28
C ASP A 1027 17.36 -19.23 33.11
N ASP A 1028 17.18 -17.91 33.18
CA ASP A 1028 17.67 -16.98 32.16
C ASP A 1028 19.20 -16.97 32.07
N GLN A 1029 19.87 -17.02 33.23
CA GLN A 1029 21.33 -17.16 33.28
C GLN A 1029 21.79 -18.49 32.70
N ALA A 1030 21.08 -19.60 32.98
CA ALA A 1030 21.38 -20.90 32.39
C ALA A 1030 21.20 -20.90 30.86
N ILE A 1031 20.15 -20.23 30.35
CA ILE A 1031 19.93 -20.06 28.90
C ILE A 1031 21.04 -19.21 28.29
N GLU A 1032 21.42 -18.10 28.91
CA GLU A 1032 22.53 -17.27 28.44
C GLU A 1032 23.84 -18.05 28.37
N GLU A 1033 24.20 -18.79 29.43
CA GLU A 1033 25.40 -19.63 29.45
C GLU A 1033 25.35 -20.67 28.33
N TYR A 1034 24.21 -21.32 28.13
CA TYR A 1034 24.00 -22.27 27.04
C TYR A 1034 24.21 -21.61 25.68
N VAL A 1035 23.60 -20.46 25.43
CA VAL A 1035 23.74 -19.68 24.18
C VAL A 1035 25.20 -19.36 23.92
N ARG A 1036 25.94 -18.87 24.93
CA ARG A 1036 27.36 -18.53 24.80
C ARG A 1036 28.23 -19.74 24.47
N GLN A 1037 27.87 -20.93 24.97
CA GLN A 1037 28.61 -22.18 24.72
C GLN A 1037 28.26 -22.84 23.38
N HIS A 1038 27.06 -22.61 22.85
CA HIS A 1038 26.51 -23.40 21.73
C HIS A 1038 26.12 -22.58 20.49
N VAL A 1039 26.31 -21.25 20.48
CA VAL A 1039 26.06 -20.45 19.27
C VAL A 1039 27.03 -20.87 18.16
N GLY A 1040 26.49 -21.07 16.97
CA GLY A 1040 27.23 -21.43 15.78
C GLY A 1040 26.93 -20.52 14.59
N VAL A 1041 27.63 -20.77 13.48
CA VAL A 1041 27.45 -20.04 12.23
C VAL A 1041 26.08 -20.34 11.59
N GLY A 1042 25.42 -19.29 11.10
CA GLY A 1042 24.22 -19.35 10.28
C GLY A 1042 24.51 -19.68 8.81
N VAL A 1043 25.80 -19.72 8.44
CA VAL A 1043 26.30 -20.05 7.09
C VAL A 1043 25.94 -18.98 6.04
N HIS A 1044 25.82 -17.73 6.49
CA HIS A 1044 25.51 -16.57 5.65
C HIS A 1044 26.54 -15.44 5.85
N PRO A 1045 27.85 -15.70 5.69
CA PRO A 1045 28.88 -14.71 5.96
C PRO A 1045 28.84 -13.58 4.92
N ILE A 1046 28.98 -12.32 5.34
CA ILE A 1046 29.03 -11.12 4.49
C ILE A 1046 30.06 -10.07 5.01
N GLY A 1047 30.24 -8.98 4.25
CA GLY A 1047 30.73 -7.68 4.78
C GLY A 1047 32.24 -7.45 4.92
N THR A 1048 33.08 -8.47 4.73
CA THR A 1048 34.54 -8.41 4.92
C THR A 1048 35.29 -7.48 3.96
N VAL A 1049 34.66 -7.01 2.89
CA VAL A 1049 35.18 -6.02 1.91
C VAL A 1049 34.11 -4.96 1.67
N ARG A 1050 33.54 -4.44 2.77
CA ARG A 1050 32.37 -3.56 2.83
C ARG A 1050 32.33 -2.44 1.77
N MET A 1051 31.21 -2.32 1.07
CA MET A 1051 30.87 -1.18 0.21
C MET A 1051 30.48 0.01 1.08
N ALA A 1052 31.28 1.06 1.04
CA ALA A 1052 31.07 2.30 1.78
C ALA A 1052 32.08 3.38 1.31
N PRO A 1053 31.87 4.66 1.66
CA PRO A 1053 32.90 5.67 1.52
C PRO A 1053 34.18 5.27 2.26
N ARG A 1054 35.36 5.59 1.69
CA ARG A 1054 36.66 5.15 2.21
C ARG A 1054 36.91 5.69 3.62
N GLU A 1055 36.51 6.93 3.87
CA GLU A 1055 36.58 7.64 5.15
C GLU A 1055 35.72 6.99 6.24
N ALA A 1056 34.68 6.24 5.85
CA ALA A 1056 33.86 5.43 6.73
C ALA A 1056 34.39 3.98 6.84
N GLY A 1057 35.65 3.73 6.48
CA GLY A 1057 36.26 2.40 6.50
C GLY A 1057 35.81 1.47 5.36
N GLY A 1058 35.18 2.00 4.31
CA GLY A 1058 34.79 1.23 3.14
C GLY A 1058 35.97 0.71 2.32
N CYS A 1059 35.78 -0.46 1.71
CA CYS A 1059 36.77 -1.13 0.87
C CYS A 1059 36.48 -0.98 -0.63
N VAL A 1060 35.21 -0.91 -1.00
CA VAL A 1060 34.77 -0.66 -2.39
C VAL A 1060 33.80 0.51 -2.47
N ASP A 1061 33.75 1.16 -3.64
CA ASP A 1061 32.74 2.16 -3.96
C ASP A 1061 31.43 1.51 -4.47
N ALA A 1062 30.41 2.35 -4.72
CA ALA A 1062 29.11 1.96 -5.28
C ALA A 1062 29.19 1.25 -6.64
N ARG A 1063 30.30 1.45 -7.37
CA ARG A 1063 30.58 0.79 -8.66
C ARG A 1063 31.45 -0.46 -8.47
N LEU A 1064 31.63 -0.93 -7.24
CA LEU A 1064 32.42 -2.11 -6.86
C LEU A 1064 33.93 -1.97 -7.03
N ASN A 1065 34.46 -0.76 -7.29
CA ASN A 1065 35.90 -0.55 -7.42
C ASN A 1065 36.57 -0.63 -6.06
N VAL A 1066 37.68 -1.36 -5.96
CA VAL A 1066 38.49 -1.39 -4.73
C VAL A 1066 39.20 -0.05 -4.57
N HIS A 1067 38.96 0.63 -3.45
CA HIS A 1067 39.49 1.96 -3.17
C HIS A 1067 41.02 2.00 -3.29
N GLY A 1068 41.53 2.99 -4.02
CA GLY A 1068 42.97 3.19 -4.23
C GLY A 1068 43.61 2.28 -5.29
N THR A 1069 42.84 1.45 -5.97
CA THR A 1069 43.32 0.59 -7.07
C THR A 1069 42.71 0.99 -8.42
N HIS A 1070 43.29 0.47 -9.51
CA HIS A 1070 42.72 0.58 -10.85
C HIS A 1070 42.50 -0.81 -11.46
N CYS A 1071 41.45 -0.95 -12.27
CA CYS A 1071 41.10 -2.20 -12.95
C CYS A 1071 40.85 -3.39 -12.01
N LEU A 1072 40.37 -3.14 -10.78
CA LEU A 1072 40.04 -4.15 -9.80
C LEU A 1072 38.66 -3.88 -9.17
N LYS A 1073 37.81 -4.90 -9.21
CA LYS A 1073 36.49 -4.90 -8.54
C LYS A 1073 36.29 -6.12 -7.67
N VAL A 1074 35.37 -6.03 -6.72
CA VAL A 1074 34.90 -7.17 -5.91
C VAL A 1074 33.39 -7.33 -6.10
N ALA A 1075 32.94 -8.53 -6.45
CA ALA A 1075 31.55 -8.80 -6.83
C ALA A 1075 31.05 -10.10 -6.15
N ASP A 1076 30.99 -10.08 -4.83
CA ASP A 1076 30.38 -11.14 -4.02
C ASP A 1076 29.88 -10.55 -2.68
N LEU A 1077 29.35 -11.39 -1.80
CA LEU A 1077 28.76 -10.95 -0.53
C LEU A 1077 29.74 -10.29 0.45
N SER A 1078 31.06 -10.30 0.20
CA SER A 1078 32.00 -9.51 1.00
C SER A 1078 31.71 -8.01 0.95
N ILE A 1079 31.06 -7.51 -0.11
CA ILE A 1079 30.79 -6.09 -0.27
C ILE A 1079 29.60 -5.57 0.54
N ILE A 1080 28.77 -6.46 1.08
CA ILE A 1080 27.49 -6.06 1.65
C ILE A 1080 27.70 -5.09 2.84
N PRO A 1081 27.05 -3.90 2.86
CA PRO A 1081 27.25 -2.90 3.91
C PRO A 1081 26.79 -3.33 5.32
N GLY A 1082 25.74 -4.14 5.40
CA GLY A 1082 25.17 -4.65 6.65
C GLY A 1082 24.20 -5.82 6.38
N ASN A 1083 23.90 -6.60 7.42
CA ASN A 1083 23.12 -7.83 7.29
C ASN A 1083 21.74 -7.66 6.62
N VAL A 1084 21.34 -8.70 5.88
CA VAL A 1084 20.02 -8.79 5.23
C VAL A 1084 19.05 -9.59 6.08
N GLY A 1085 17.77 -9.22 6.08
CA GLY A 1085 16.69 -9.88 6.81
C GLY A 1085 16.35 -11.32 6.39
N GLY A 1086 17.18 -12.00 5.57
CA GLY A 1086 16.85 -13.28 4.95
C GLY A 1086 18.05 -14.06 4.38
N ASN A 1087 17.76 -15.18 3.70
CA ASN A 1087 18.80 -16.02 3.11
C ASN A 1087 19.60 -15.26 2.04
N THR A 1088 20.93 -15.33 2.08
CA THR A 1088 21.82 -14.53 1.23
C THR A 1088 21.94 -15.00 -0.22
N CYS A 1089 21.27 -16.10 -0.61
CA CYS A 1089 21.31 -16.61 -1.99
C CYS A 1089 20.74 -15.61 -3.01
N SER A 1090 19.55 -15.05 -2.73
CA SER A 1090 18.93 -14.02 -3.61
C SER A 1090 19.85 -12.81 -3.73
N THR A 1091 20.41 -12.38 -2.60
CA THR A 1091 21.34 -11.25 -2.51
C THR A 1091 22.61 -11.50 -3.33
N ALA A 1092 23.15 -12.71 -3.32
CA ALA A 1092 24.33 -13.04 -4.11
C ALA A 1092 24.04 -13.00 -5.62
N LEU A 1093 22.89 -13.52 -6.05
CA LEU A 1093 22.44 -13.44 -7.45
C LEU A 1093 22.24 -11.99 -7.89
N LEU A 1094 21.62 -11.18 -7.03
CA LEU A 1094 21.40 -9.76 -7.23
C LEU A 1094 22.71 -8.97 -7.38
N VAL A 1095 23.68 -9.21 -6.49
CA VAL A 1095 25.04 -8.62 -6.61
C VAL A 1095 25.67 -9.02 -7.95
N GLY A 1096 25.50 -10.27 -8.38
CA GLY A 1096 25.98 -10.75 -9.68
C GLY A 1096 25.36 -10.00 -10.87
N GLU A 1097 24.02 -9.87 -10.91
CA GLU A 1097 23.30 -9.12 -11.96
C GLU A 1097 23.72 -7.65 -11.98
N LYS A 1098 23.78 -6.99 -10.82
CA LYS A 1098 24.19 -5.58 -10.72
C LYS A 1098 25.65 -5.39 -11.13
N ALA A 1099 26.55 -6.28 -10.70
CA ALA A 1099 27.96 -6.25 -11.09
C ALA A 1099 28.12 -6.40 -12.60
N ALA A 1100 27.36 -7.30 -13.24
CA ALA A 1100 27.39 -7.47 -14.69
C ALA A 1100 27.02 -6.17 -15.42
N ILE A 1101 25.97 -5.47 -14.97
CA ILE A 1101 25.54 -4.17 -15.52
C ILE A 1101 26.65 -3.13 -15.36
N LEU A 1102 27.15 -2.94 -14.15
CA LEU A 1102 28.19 -1.93 -13.86
C LEU A 1102 29.48 -2.19 -14.64
N ILE A 1103 29.89 -3.46 -14.77
CA ILE A 1103 31.07 -3.86 -15.55
C ILE A 1103 30.84 -3.63 -17.05
N ALA A 1104 29.65 -3.94 -17.56
CA ALA A 1104 29.32 -3.70 -18.96
C ALA A 1104 29.38 -2.20 -19.29
N GLU A 1105 28.79 -1.35 -18.45
CA GLU A 1105 28.87 0.11 -18.56
C GLU A 1105 30.31 0.61 -18.58
N ASP A 1106 31.13 0.20 -17.59
CA ASP A 1106 32.52 0.63 -17.48
C ASP A 1106 33.38 0.21 -18.69
N LEU A 1107 33.00 -0.88 -19.35
CA LEU A 1107 33.69 -1.41 -20.53
C LEU A 1107 33.06 -0.96 -21.86
N GLY A 1108 31.98 -0.18 -21.84
CA GLY A 1108 31.23 0.24 -23.03
C GLY A 1108 30.58 -0.93 -23.77
N LEU A 1109 30.12 -1.95 -23.04
CA LEU A 1109 29.43 -3.13 -23.55
C LEU A 1109 27.92 -3.01 -23.34
N THR A 1110 27.13 -3.56 -24.26
CA THR A 1110 25.68 -3.69 -24.11
C THR A 1110 25.35 -5.09 -23.64
N LEU A 1111 24.61 -5.22 -22.54
CA LEU A 1111 24.09 -6.52 -22.09
C LEU A 1111 22.83 -6.89 -22.91
N PRO A 1112 22.64 -8.19 -23.21
CA PRO A 1112 21.43 -8.68 -23.86
C PRO A 1112 20.19 -8.63 -22.97
#